data_AF-A0A8K0DIX4-F1
#
_entry.id   AF-A0A8K0DIX4-F1
#
_cell.length_a   1.000
_cell.length_b   1.000
_cell.length_c   1.000
_cell.angle_alpha   90.00
_cell.angle_beta   90.00
_cell.angle_gamma   90.00
#
_symmetry.space_group_name_H-M   'P 1'
#
loop_
_entity.id
_entity.type
_entity.pdbx_description
1 polymer ?
#
loop_
_entity_poly.entity_id
_entity_poly.type
_entity_poly.pdbx_seq_one_letter_code
_entity_poly.pdbx_strand_id
1 'polypeptide(L)'
;MAIHNLCLILKNPQNDAEFLLLKQTRPPKFGDDEYDSYVDSDLWDLPSTQLNRIQGVFQPRIAVEGSESFSGKIDLRKFDVDSALDKILGHVGFGAADEGEWRFWNYVEEPEFGPGPPVQTVFITGNLGAGNQNSQESVKWMSVQSCLNWLLEVKPSNERVGPLVVVGLLNDSLQSRERKAMSSLTYQEYPPGVTLVPMRSRTAKPFNTTNLVIFAPDNISDYSENINFVTRGDALIVDPGCCSEFHEELKNIIGALPKKLVIFVTHHHHDHVDGLSAVQQCNPDATLLAHENTMRRIGKGDWSLGYTPVSGSEDICIGGQRLSVIFAPGHTDGHLALLHVSTHSLIVGDHCVGQGSAVLDIASGGNMTEYFKSTYNFMELSPHALIPMHGRVNLWPKNMLCGYLKNRRNRETSILKAIENGAETLFDIVANVYAEVDRCLWIHASSNVRLHVEHLAQQHKLPEGFSLETFKSSLVTFADKDFKIQKFEKTCRLNFLSRWIWAYLTSSFELYCRKLRGTKLLIAGAVAGFAVLYSVKDKLNVRIRQRVRERINREMKPCKITGFVKDISVGLRREVNVGLFLHDNIKKFLISEYSSFAYSPHFQDDFLSSCNFPPFNFSNRKAVSKDWKAPEELWHSMSDKELLWRASMVPQVLKCPYNRTPKIAFMFLTRGRLPLAPLWERFFNGNEGLYSIYLHASPEFTYEPPKSSVFYKRRIPSKPVEWGKTTMVDAERRLLANALLDFSNERFVLLSETCIPLFNFTTVYNYLVNSKQSFLSSFDDPTNVGRGRYNKRMWPAVSLSDWRKGSQWFEVHRKLAVEIVSDDIYYPTFKEHCRPPCYMDEHYLATLVNKISTNMTCNRSITWVDWSRGGSHPALFVRKDVSEAFIDRIKNGFNCTYNDGMSSICFIFARKFHSSTLEPLLKVAPELLGLTHVEE
;
A
#
# COMPACT_ATOMS: atom_id res chain seq x y z
N MET A 1 -34.39 4.46 -20.72
CA MET A 1 -35.45 3.48 -20.40
C MET A 1 -34.88 2.49 -19.40
N ALA A 2 -35.63 2.09 -18.38
CA ALA A 2 -35.18 1.08 -17.42
C ALA A 2 -35.08 -0.31 -18.07
N ILE A 3 -34.07 -1.08 -17.67
CA ILE A 3 -33.98 -2.51 -17.98
C ILE A 3 -34.90 -3.25 -17.03
N HIS A 4 -35.73 -4.15 -17.56
CA HIS A 4 -36.57 -5.01 -16.75
C HIS A 4 -36.04 -6.43 -16.86
N ASN A 5 -35.96 -7.14 -15.74
CA ASN A 5 -35.53 -8.53 -15.67
C ASN A 5 -36.66 -9.37 -15.08
N LEU A 6 -36.79 -10.60 -15.57
CA LEU A 6 -37.63 -11.63 -14.98
C LEU A 6 -36.72 -12.64 -14.28
N CYS A 7 -37.02 -12.96 -13.03
CA CYS A 7 -36.31 -13.91 -12.20
C CYS A 7 -37.28 -14.99 -11.71
N LEU A 8 -36.88 -16.26 -11.77
CA LEU A 8 -37.74 -17.39 -11.35
C LEU A 8 -37.25 -18.04 -10.07
N ILE A 9 -38.21 -18.33 -9.19
CA ILE A 9 -38.06 -19.18 -8.00
C ILE A 9 -38.79 -20.49 -8.30
N LEU A 10 -38.05 -21.44 -8.85
CA LEU A 10 -38.56 -22.77 -9.20
C LEU A 10 -38.43 -23.68 -7.99
N LYS A 11 -39.56 -24.15 -7.44
CA LYS A 11 -39.56 -25.05 -6.27
C LYS A 11 -39.31 -26.49 -6.67
N ASN A 12 -38.61 -27.24 -5.81
CA ASN A 12 -38.36 -28.66 -6.04
C ASN A 12 -39.66 -29.46 -5.81
N PRO A 13 -40.19 -30.19 -6.82
CA PRO A 13 -41.43 -30.96 -6.69
C PRO A 13 -41.35 -32.11 -5.67
N GLN A 14 -40.13 -32.53 -5.32
CA GLN A 14 -39.88 -33.60 -4.34
C GLN A 14 -39.57 -33.06 -2.94
N ASN A 15 -39.27 -31.76 -2.81
CA ASN A 15 -38.90 -31.11 -1.56
C ASN A 15 -39.23 -29.62 -1.58
N ASP A 16 -40.41 -29.24 -1.08
CA ASP A 16 -40.89 -27.85 -1.10
C ASP A 16 -39.97 -26.83 -0.39
N ALA A 17 -38.98 -27.28 0.40
CA ALA A 17 -37.99 -26.43 1.06
C ALA A 17 -36.82 -26.02 0.15
N GLU A 18 -36.71 -26.60 -1.05
CA GLU A 18 -35.63 -26.35 -2.01
C GLU A 18 -36.12 -25.58 -3.24
N PHE A 19 -35.20 -24.81 -3.81
CA PHE A 19 -35.38 -24.10 -5.07
C PHE A 19 -34.17 -24.26 -5.97
N LEU A 20 -34.39 -24.04 -7.27
CA LEU A 20 -33.37 -24.23 -8.29
C LEU A 20 -32.47 -22.99 -8.42
N LEU A 21 -31.16 -23.22 -8.40
CA LEU A 21 -30.13 -22.26 -8.76
C LEU A 21 -29.49 -22.62 -10.08
N LEU A 22 -29.13 -21.59 -10.84
CA LEU A 22 -28.41 -21.71 -12.10
C LEU A 22 -26.99 -21.18 -11.93
N LYS A 23 -26.01 -21.95 -12.42
CA LYS A 23 -24.61 -21.56 -12.48
C LYS A 23 -24.45 -20.37 -13.43
N GLN A 24 -23.94 -19.26 -12.90
CA GLN A 24 -23.74 -18.03 -13.67
C GLN A 24 -22.53 -18.17 -14.61
N THR A 25 -22.67 -17.64 -15.82
CA THR A 25 -21.57 -17.64 -16.80
C THR A 25 -20.47 -16.70 -16.35
N ARG A 26 -19.23 -17.21 -16.32
CA ARG A 26 -18.05 -16.39 -16.01
C ARG A 26 -17.82 -15.35 -17.12
N PRO A 27 -17.25 -14.17 -16.79
CA PRO A 27 -16.84 -13.22 -17.81
C PRO A 27 -15.85 -13.84 -18.81
N PRO A 28 -15.78 -13.30 -20.05
CA PRO A 28 -14.86 -13.81 -21.05
C PRO A 28 -13.41 -13.68 -20.59
N LYS A 29 -12.59 -14.66 -20.99
CA LYS A 29 -11.15 -14.66 -20.77
C LYS A 29 -10.47 -13.47 -21.47
N PHE A 30 -9.35 -13.05 -20.91
CA PHE A 30 -8.55 -11.97 -21.46
C PHE A 30 -7.69 -12.42 -22.65
N GLY A 31 -7.42 -13.71 -22.83
CA GLY A 31 -6.48 -14.22 -23.83
C GLY A 31 -5.03 -13.90 -23.43
N ASP A 32 -4.76 -13.97 -22.13
CA ASP A 32 -3.46 -13.69 -21.51
C ASP A 32 -3.26 -14.71 -20.38
N ASP A 33 -2.26 -15.59 -20.51
CA ASP A 33 -2.08 -16.73 -19.62
C ASP A 33 -1.86 -16.33 -18.15
N GLU A 34 -1.24 -15.17 -17.89
CA GLU A 34 -1.05 -14.67 -16.52
C GLU A 34 -2.40 -14.32 -15.91
N TYR A 35 -3.20 -13.49 -16.58
CA TYR A 35 -4.47 -13.03 -16.05
C TYR A 35 -5.56 -14.11 -16.07
N ASP A 36 -5.55 -14.98 -17.08
CA ASP A 36 -6.51 -16.08 -17.19
C ASP A 36 -6.24 -17.22 -16.19
N SER A 37 -5.09 -17.20 -15.51
CA SER A 37 -4.79 -18.09 -14.38
C SER A 37 -5.55 -17.72 -13.10
N TYR A 38 -5.96 -16.45 -12.95
CA TYR A 38 -6.75 -15.99 -11.82
C TYR A 38 -8.24 -16.27 -12.04
N VAL A 39 -8.70 -17.37 -11.48
CA VAL A 39 -10.07 -17.84 -11.66
C VAL A 39 -10.93 -17.55 -10.41
N ASP A 40 -12.04 -16.86 -10.64
CA ASP A 40 -13.10 -16.69 -9.63
C ASP A 40 -13.87 -17.99 -9.42
N SER A 41 -14.27 -18.25 -8.17
CA SER A 41 -15.13 -19.38 -7.82
C SER A 41 -16.48 -19.30 -8.52
N ASP A 42 -17.10 -20.47 -8.70
CA ASP A 42 -18.43 -20.58 -9.29
C ASP A 42 -19.47 -19.79 -8.49
N LEU A 43 -20.34 -19.10 -9.23
CA LEU A 43 -21.43 -18.29 -8.70
C LEU A 43 -22.75 -18.94 -9.10
N TRP A 44 -23.60 -19.18 -8.12
CA TRP A 44 -24.93 -19.74 -8.28
C TRP A 44 -25.95 -18.67 -7.91
N ASP A 45 -26.92 -18.42 -8.77
CA ASP A 45 -27.97 -17.44 -8.50
C ASP A 45 -29.31 -17.91 -9.07
N LEU A 46 -30.39 -17.22 -8.72
CA LEU A 46 -31.70 -17.51 -9.29
C LEU A 46 -31.66 -17.33 -10.82
N PRO A 47 -32.29 -18.24 -11.57
CA PRO A 47 -32.34 -18.13 -13.02
C PRO A 47 -33.12 -16.87 -13.43
N SER A 48 -32.51 -16.07 -14.30
CA SER A 48 -33.09 -14.79 -14.73
C SER A 48 -32.77 -14.47 -16.19
N THR A 49 -33.59 -13.60 -16.79
CA THR A 49 -33.39 -13.09 -18.15
C THR A 49 -33.99 -11.70 -18.31
N GLN A 50 -33.63 -11.00 -19.39
CA GLN A 50 -34.19 -9.68 -19.70
C GLN A 50 -35.67 -9.81 -20.11
N LEU A 51 -36.52 -9.03 -19.47
CA LEU A 51 -37.95 -8.91 -19.75
C LEU A 51 -38.19 -7.79 -20.77
N ASN A 52 -38.51 -8.18 -22.00
CA ASN A 52 -38.68 -7.23 -23.10
C ASN A 52 -40.08 -6.62 -23.10
N ARG A 53 -40.15 -5.32 -23.40
CA ARG A 53 -41.43 -4.60 -23.51
C ARG A 53 -42.06 -4.83 -24.89
N ILE A 54 -43.35 -5.10 -24.93
CA ILE A 54 -44.13 -5.27 -26.17
C ILE A 54 -44.81 -3.95 -26.55
N GLN A 55 -44.98 -3.71 -27.86
CA GLN A 55 -45.84 -2.65 -28.39
C GLN A 55 -47.29 -3.16 -28.50
N GLY A 56 -48.15 -2.84 -27.53
CA GLY A 56 -49.57 -3.21 -27.51
C GLY A 56 -50.01 -3.84 -26.18
N VAL A 57 -51.30 -4.19 -26.06
CA VAL A 57 -51.82 -5.02 -24.97
C VAL A 57 -51.92 -6.45 -25.50
N PHE A 58 -50.93 -7.28 -25.17
CA PHE A 58 -50.98 -8.70 -25.49
C PHE A 58 -51.70 -9.42 -24.35
N GLN A 59 -52.62 -10.34 -24.67
CA GLN A 59 -53.11 -11.28 -23.66
C GLN A 59 -52.02 -12.34 -23.47
N PRO A 60 -51.37 -12.42 -22.30
CA PRO A 60 -50.34 -13.43 -22.05
C PRO A 60 -50.97 -14.81 -22.16
N ARG A 61 -50.27 -15.77 -22.79
CA ARG A 61 -50.74 -17.16 -22.84
C ARG A 61 -50.69 -17.79 -21.46
N ILE A 62 -49.69 -17.38 -20.67
CA ILE A 62 -49.44 -17.90 -19.34
C ILE A 62 -50.01 -16.94 -18.30
N ALA A 63 -50.97 -17.42 -17.51
CA ALA A 63 -51.55 -16.64 -16.42
C ALA A 63 -50.59 -16.62 -15.23
N VAL A 64 -50.20 -15.42 -14.78
CA VAL A 64 -49.44 -15.21 -13.53
C VAL A 64 -50.40 -14.73 -12.45
N GLU A 65 -50.71 -15.60 -11.49
CA GLU A 65 -51.60 -15.27 -10.37
C GLU A 65 -50.99 -14.15 -9.51
N GLY A 66 -51.84 -13.25 -9.01
CA GLY A 66 -51.44 -12.14 -8.13
C GLY A 66 -50.85 -10.91 -8.84
N SER A 67 -50.71 -10.95 -10.17
CA SER A 67 -50.20 -9.81 -10.97
C SER A 67 -51.08 -8.55 -10.91
N GLU A 68 -52.36 -8.68 -10.59
CA GLU A 68 -53.32 -7.57 -10.48
C GLU A 68 -53.38 -6.93 -9.07
N SER A 69 -52.86 -7.61 -8.04
CA SER A 69 -53.05 -7.24 -6.62
C SER A 69 -51.93 -6.36 -6.04
N PHE A 70 -50.90 -6.02 -6.82
CA PHE A 70 -49.80 -5.16 -6.37
C PHE A 70 -50.02 -3.69 -6.81
N SER A 71 -49.50 -2.75 -6.02
CA SER A 71 -49.71 -1.28 -5.97
C SER A 71 -49.60 -0.42 -7.26
N GLY A 72 -49.77 -0.97 -8.46
CA GLY A 72 -49.74 -0.23 -9.73
C GLY A 72 -48.33 0.09 -10.24
N LYS A 73 -47.27 -0.42 -9.61
CA LYS A 73 -45.86 -0.14 -9.97
C LYS A 73 -45.42 -0.77 -11.29
N ILE A 74 -45.91 -1.98 -11.62
CA ILE A 74 -45.59 -2.66 -12.89
C ILE A 74 -46.82 -3.37 -13.44
N ASP A 75 -46.99 -3.32 -14.77
CA ASP A 75 -48.08 -3.97 -15.50
C ASP A 75 -47.47 -5.01 -16.45
N LEU A 76 -47.50 -6.29 -16.05
CA LEU A 76 -46.86 -7.39 -16.78
C LEU A 76 -47.43 -7.59 -18.19
N ARG A 77 -48.64 -7.12 -18.48
CA ARG A 77 -49.27 -7.17 -19.81
C ARG A 77 -48.54 -6.34 -20.88
N LYS A 78 -47.63 -5.46 -20.44
CA LYS A 78 -46.77 -4.66 -21.33
C LYS A 78 -45.47 -5.37 -21.71
N PHE A 79 -45.27 -6.61 -21.24
CA PHE A 79 -44.01 -7.34 -21.38
C PHE A 79 -44.22 -8.74 -21.98
N ASP A 80 -43.19 -9.24 -22.64
CA ASP A 80 -43.13 -10.59 -23.20
C ASP A 80 -42.69 -11.59 -22.14
N VAL A 81 -43.64 -11.89 -21.23
CA VAL A 81 -43.42 -12.84 -20.14
C VAL A 81 -43.25 -14.25 -20.68
N ASP A 82 -44.02 -14.64 -21.70
CA ASP A 82 -43.99 -15.97 -22.31
C ASP A 82 -42.58 -16.28 -22.87
N SER A 83 -42.00 -15.40 -23.70
CA SER A 83 -40.64 -15.61 -24.22
C SER A 83 -39.56 -15.59 -23.14
N ALA A 84 -39.75 -14.79 -22.08
CA ALA A 84 -38.82 -14.75 -20.96
C ALA A 84 -38.84 -16.05 -20.14
N LEU A 85 -40.04 -16.61 -19.89
CA LEU A 85 -40.21 -17.90 -19.20
C LEU A 85 -39.58 -19.03 -20.01
N ASP A 86 -39.91 -19.14 -21.30
CA ASP A 86 -39.37 -20.20 -22.16
C ASP A 86 -37.83 -20.15 -22.26
N LYS A 87 -37.24 -18.94 -22.32
CA LYS A 87 -35.78 -18.79 -22.29
C LYS A 87 -35.17 -19.29 -20.99
N ILE A 88 -35.79 -18.96 -19.86
CA ILE A 88 -35.30 -19.42 -18.56
C ILE A 88 -35.42 -20.94 -18.45
N LEU A 89 -36.59 -21.51 -18.78
CA LEU A 89 -36.82 -22.95 -18.71
C LEU A 89 -35.90 -23.74 -19.65
N GLY A 90 -35.63 -23.21 -20.85
CA GLY A 90 -34.65 -23.77 -21.75
C GLY A 90 -33.23 -23.84 -21.16
N HIS A 91 -32.81 -22.83 -20.38
CA HIS A 91 -31.50 -22.85 -19.71
C HIS A 91 -31.41 -23.85 -18.54
N VAL A 92 -32.53 -24.10 -17.86
CA VAL A 92 -32.58 -25.05 -16.73
C VAL A 92 -32.99 -26.46 -17.15
N GLY A 93 -33.19 -26.71 -18.46
CA GLY A 93 -33.46 -28.04 -19.01
C GLY A 93 -34.92 -28.50 -18.88
N PHE A 94 -35.86 -27.59 -18.64
CA PHE A 94 -37.28 -27.87 -18.60
C PHE A 94 -37.98 -27.48 -19.92
N GLY A 95 -39.14 -28.08 -20.20
CA GLY A 95 -39.94 -27.84 -21.41
C GLY A 95 -40.60 -26.45 -21.45
N ALA A 96 -41.57 -26.27 -22.36
CA ALA A 96 -42.30 -25.00 -22.52
C ALA A 96 -43.06 -24.62 -21.23
N ALA A 97 -43.23 -23.32 -21.00
CA ALA A 97 -43.81 -22.78 -19.77
C ALA A 97 -45.32 -23.06 -19.56
N ASP A 98 -45.96 -23.70 -20.54
CA ASP A 98 -47.39 -24.05 -20.58
C ASP A 98 -47.82 -25.10 -19.53
N GLU A 99 -46.88 -25.76 -18.84
CA GLU A 99 -47.15 -26.85 -17.88
C GLU A 99 -47.07 -26.44 -16.38
N GLY A 100 -46.82 -25.16 -16.06
CA GLY A 100 -46.58 -24.69 -14.69
C GLY A 100 -47.64 -23.75 -14.10
N GLU A 101 -47.86 -23.81 -12.77
CA GLU A 101 -48.58 -22.77 -12.02
C GLU A 101 -47.61 -21.64 -11.65
N TRP A 102 -47.85 -20.43 -12.17
CA TRP A 102 -46.98 -19.27 -11.97
C TRP A 102 -47.63 -18.22 -11.07
N ARG A 103 -46.90 -17.77 -10.04
CA ARG A 103 -47.37 -16.74 -9.10
C ARG A 103 -46.38 -15.60 -8.99
N PHE A 104 -46.87 -14.37 -9.00
CA PHE A 104 -46.04 -13.21 -8.70
C PHE A 104 -45.51 -13.32 -7.26
N TRP A 105 -44.21 -13.07 -7.08
CA TRP A 105 -43.54 -13.18 -5.79
C TRP A 105 -43.12 -11.82 -5.25
N ASN A 106 -42.31 -11.07 -6.00
CA ASN A 106 -41.76 -9.79 -5.54
C ASN A 106 -41.40 -8.88 -6.73
N TYR A 107 -41.26 -7.59 -6.48
CA TYR A 107 -40.76 -6.61 -7.45
C TYR A 107 -39.76 -5.68 -6.78
N VAL A 108 -38.54 -5.64 -7.31
CA VAL A 108 -37.44 -4.86 -6.72
C VAL A 108 -36.87 -3.88 -7.74
N GLU A 109 -36.81 -2.61 -7.33
CA GLU A 109 -36.14 -1.54 -8.06
C GLU A 109 -34.70 -1.42 -7.56
N GLU A 110 -33.73 -1.56 -8.46
CA GLU A 110 -32.32 -1.42 -8.12
C GLU A 110 -31.96 0.06 -7.85
N PRO A 111 -31.12 0.35 -6.84
CA PRO A 111 -30.62 1.70 -6.59
C PRO A 111 -29.82 2.30 -7.75
N GLU A 112 -29.73 3.64 -7.79
CA GLU A 112 -28.98 4.38 -8.81
C GLU A 112 -27.46 4.37 -8.55
N PHE A 113 -26.82 3.22 -8.76
CA PHE A 113 -25.37 3.05 -8.63
C PHE A 113 -24.54 3.78 -9.71
N GLY A 114 -25.18 4.13 -10.83
CA GLY A 114 -24.56 4.82 -11.96
C GLY A 114 -23.47 4.03 -12.71
N PRO A 115 -22.98 4.60 -13.82
CA PRO A 115 -23.83 4.95 -14.95
C PRO A 115 -24.50 3.70 -15.54
N GLY A 116 -25.73 3.84 -16.03
CA GLY A 116 -26.49 2.74 -16.61
C GLY A 116 -27.99 2.97 -16.44
N PRO A 117 -28.84 2.33 -17.25
CA PRO A 117 -30.28 2.39 -17.03
C PRO A 117 -30.63 1.74 -15.67
N PRO A 118 -31.66 2.25 -14.97
CA PRO A 118 -32.20 1.58 -13.78
C PRO A 118 -32.59 0.15 -14.13
N VAL A 119 -32.35 -0.78 -13.20
CA VAL A 119 -32.74 -2.18 -13.34
C VAL A 119 -33.92 -2.45 -12.43
N GLN A 120 -34.95 -3.11 -12.95
CA GLN A 120 -36.13 -3.49 -12.20
C GLN A 120 -36.34 -4.99 -12.39
N THR A 121 -36.40 -5.73 -11.30
CA THR A 121 -36.48 -7.20 -11.34
C THR A 121 -37.82 -7.66 -10.81
N VAL A 122 -38.55 -8.40 -11.65
CA VAL A 122 -39.78 -9.10 -11.31
C VAL A 122 -39.41 -10.52 -10.89
N PHE A 123 -39.86 -10.94 -9.71
CA PHE A 123 -39.73 -12.31 -9.22
C PHE A 123 -41.06 -13.03 -9.39
N ILE A 124 -41.02 -14.20 -10.02
CA ILE A 124 -42.15 -15.12 -10.14
C ILE A 124 -41.74 -16.45 -9.52
N THR A 125 -42.64 -17.08 -8.78
CA THR A 125 -42.47 -18.44 -8.28
C THR A 125 -43.30 -19.41 -9.10
N GLY A 126 -42.78 -20.61 -9.33
CA GLY A 126 -43.49 -21.67 -10.05
C GLY A 126 -43.10 -23.06 -9.57
N ASN A 127 -44.05 -23.99 -9.73
CA ASN A 127 -43.85 -25.41 -9.50
C ASN A 127 -43.72 -26.10 -10.86
N LEU A 128 -42.69 -26.91 -11.04
CA LEU A 128 -42.49 -27.68 -12.27
C LEU A 128 -43.13 -29.06 -12.12
N GLY A 129 -43.75 -29.58 -13.19
CA GLY A 129 -44.20 -30.97 -13.25
C GLY A 129 -43.02 -31.95 -13.19
N ALA A 130 -43.30 -33.24 -12.95
CA ALA A 130 -42.29 -34.31 -12.92
C ALA A 130 -41.71 -34.60 -14.33
N GLY A 131 -40.96 -33.65 -14.90
CA GLY A 131 -40.21 -33.79 -16.14
C GLY A 131 -38.82 -34.37 -15.87
N ASN A 132 -38.30 -35.15 -16.84
CA ASN A 132 -36.98 -35.80 -16.75
C ASN A 132 -35.88 -34.78 -16.46
N GLN A 133 -35.38 -34.79 -15.22
CA GLN A 133 -34.16 -34.09 -14.85
C GLN A 133 -32.98 -34.75 -15.58
N ASN A 134 -32.57 -34.19 -16.71
CA ASN A 134 -31.20 -34.45 -17.16
C ASN A 134 -30.30 -33.73 -16.15
N SER A 135 -29.53 -34.50 -15.39
CA SER A 135 -28.53 -34.02 -14.43
C SER A 135 -27.45 -33.20 -15.16
N GLN A 136 -27.75 -31.95 -15.46
CA GLN A 136 -26.80 -31.01 -16.02
C GLN A 136 -25.96 -30.42 -14.89
N GLU A 137 -24.64 -30.38 -15.08
CA GLU A 137 -23.67 -29.74 -14.15
C GLU A 137 -23.92 -28.23 -13.93
N SER A 138 -24.89 -27.63 -14.62
CA SER A 138 -25.23 -26.21 -14.61
C SER A 138 -26.33 -25.81 -13.62
N VAL A 139 -27.04 -26.77 -13.00
CA VAL A 139 -28.15 -26.48 -12.07
C VAL A 139 -27.95 -27.13 -10.70
N LYS A 140 -28.49 -26.52 -9.65
CA LYS A 140 -28.35 -27.00 -8.27
C LYS A 140 -29.61 -26.71 -7.45
N TRP A 141 -30.13 -27.72 -6.76
CA TRP A 141 -31.20 -27.54 -5.77
C TRP A 141 -30.61 -27.11 -4.43
N MET A 142 -31.12 -26.03 -3.86
CA MET A 142 -30.67 -25.52 -2.56
C MET A 142 -31.83 -25.06 -1.70
N SER A 143 -31.70 -25.25 -0.39
CA SER A 143 -32.61 -24.66 0.59
C SER A 143 -32.18 -23.25 0.97
N VAL A 144 -33.12 -22.46 1.49
CA VAL A 144 -32.87 -21.10 2.01
C VAL A 144 -31.75 -21.11 3.07
N GLN A 145 -31.78 -22.09 3.98
CA GLN A 145 -30.77 -22.23 5.04
C GLN A 145 -29.38 -22.57 4.47
N SER A 146 -29.32 -23.43 3.45
CA SER A 146 -28.06 -23.77 2.79
C SER A 146 -27.43 -22.54 2.13
N CYS A 147 -28.23 -21.71 1.46
CA CYS A 147 -27.77 -20.45 0.87
C CYS A 147 -27.29 -19.47 1.94
N LEU A 148 -28.00 -19.33 3.06
CA LEU A 148 -27.59 -18.48 4.18
C LEU A 148 -26.23 -18.90 4.75
N ASN A 149 -26.03 -20.21 4.96
CA ASN A 149 -24.75 -20.73 5.46
C ASN A 149 -23.59 -20.40 4.50
N TRP A 150 -23.83 -20.50 3.18
CA TRP A 150 -22.82 -20.16 2.17
C TRP A 150 -22.52 -18.66 2.08
N LEU A 151 -23.45 -17.81 2.50
CA LEU A 151 -23.28 -16.36 2.52
C LEU A 151 -22.63 -15.83 3.81
N LEU A 152 -22.82 -16.51 4.96
CA LEU A 152 -22.38 -16.05 6.27
C LEU A 152 -21.06 -16.67 6.76
N GLU A 153 -20.72 -17.89 6.35
CA GLU A 153 -19.48 -18.58 6.74
C GLU A 153 -18.59 -18.86 5.54
N VAL A 154 -18.13 -17.79 4.90
CA VAL A 154 -17.39 -17.86 3.65
C VAL A 154 -15.95 -18.29 3.88
N LYS A 155 -15.52 -19.36 3.19
CA LYS A 155 -14.10 -19.71 3.05
C LYS A 155 -13.58 -19.32 1.67
N PRO A 156 -12.31 -18.87 1.56
CA PRO A 156 -11.70 -18.60 0.26
C PRO A 156 -11.79 -19.82 -0.66
N SER A 157 -12.15 -19.59 -1.92
CA SER A 157 -12.31 -20.60 -2.98
C SER A 157 -13.58 -21.46 -2.92
N ASN A 158 -14.48 -21.25 -1.96
CA ASN A 158 -15.79 -21.92 -1.99
C ASN A 158 -16.66 -21.38 -3.13
N GLU A 159 -17.64 -22.18 -3.53
CA GLU A 159 -18.74 -21.71 -4.38
C GLU A 159 -19.53 -20.58 -3.71
N ARG A 160 -20.17 -19.75 -4.51
CA ARG A 160 -20.75 -18.47 -4.10
C ARG A 160 -22.22 -18.38 -4.47
N VAL A 161 -22.98 -17.62 -3.70
CA VAL A 161 -24.41 -17.36 -3.93
C VAL A 161 -24.59 -15.91 -4.38
N GLY A 162 -25.32 -15.70 -5.47
CA GLY A 162 -25.56 -14.38 -6.06
C GLY A 162 -26.63 -13.54 -5.36
N PRO A 163 -26.75 -12.26 -5.76
CA PRO A 163 -27.63 -11.30 -5.10
C PRO A 163 -29.12 -11.53 -5.34
N LEU A 164 -29.54 -12.19 -6.43
CA LEU A 164 -30.98 -12.40 -6.66
C LEU A 164 -31.58 -13.34 -5.62
N VAL A 165 -30.81 -14.32 -5.10
CA VAL A 165 -31.23 -15.12 -3.94
C VAL A 165 -31.48 -14.24 -2.72
N VAL A 166 -30.56 -13.32 -2.41
CA VAL A 166 -30.68 -12.44 -1.23
C VAL A 166 -31.89 -11.53 -1.35
N VAL A 167 -31.96 -10.81 -2.47
CA VAL A 167 -33.00 -9.82 -2.76
C VAL A 167 -34.38 -10.46 -2.91
N GLY A 168 -34.46 -11.62 -3.56
CA GLY A 168 -35.70 -12.31 -3.87
C GLY A 168 -36.26 -13.15 -2.73
N LEU A 169 -35.42 -13.82 -1.94
CA LEU A 169 -35.86 -14.84 -0.97
C LEU A 169 -35.49 -14.52 0.49
N LEU A 170 -34.36 -13.85 0.72
CA LEU A 170 -33.82 -13.66 2.07
C LEU A 170 -34.24 -12.32 2.69
N ASN A 171 -34.46 -11.29 1.88
CA ASN A 171 -34.81 -9.96 2.39
C ASN A 171 -36.10 -9.93 3.22
N ASP A 172 -37.07 -10.83 2.95
CA ASP A 172 -38.31 -10.92 3.74
C ASP A 172 -38.19 -11.74 5.03
N SER A 173 -37.26 -12.72 5.08
CA SER A 173 -37.02 -13.52 6.28
C SER A 173 -36.03 -12.88 7.27
N LEU A 174 -35.19 -11.95 6.78
CA LEU A 174 -34.17 -11.23 7.54
C LEU A 174 -34.57 -9.79 7.94
N GLN A 175 -35.86 -9.43 7.89
CA GLN A 175 -36.29 -8.05 8.12
C GLN A 175 -36.01 -7.56 9.56
N SER A 176 -34.99 -6.71 9.71
CA SER A 176 -34.65 -6.02 10.95
C SER A 176 -35.59 -4.86 11.31
N ARG A 177 -35.62 -4.46 12.59
CA ARG A 177 -36.38 -3.29 13.08
C ARG A 177 -35.91 -1.97 12.45
N GLU A 178 -34.63 -1.87 12.09
CA GLU A 178 -33.97 -0.67 11.54
C GLU A 178 -34.42 -0.37 10.10
N ARG A 179 -34.72 -1.41 9.31
CA ARG A 179 -35.19 -1.28 7.91
C ARG A 179 -36.55 -0.60 7.76
N LYS A 180 -37.40 -0.61 8.80
CA LYS A 180 -38.67 0.14 8.79
C LYS A 180 -38.45 1.67 8.74
N ALA A 181 -37.33 2.15 9.27
CA ALA A 181 -36.97 3.58 9.26
C ALA A 181 -36.41 4.04 7.90
N MET A 182 -35.76 3.15 7.13
CA MET A 182 -35.21 3.44 5.79
C MET A 182 -36.23 3.30 4.65
N SER A 183 -37.52 3.12 4.95
CA SER A 183 -38.58 2.71 4.01
C SER A 183 -38.85 3.66 2.82
N SER A 184 -38.20 4.82 2.77
CA SER A 184 -38.28 5.78 1.65
C SER A 184 -37.08 5.75 0.69
N LEU A 185 -36.00 5.03 1.02
CA LEU A 185 -34.75 5.03 0.28
C LEU A 185 -34.55 3.73 -0.50
N THR A 186 -34.05 3.82 -1.72
CA THR A 186 -33.62 2.66 -2.50
C THR A 186 -32.21 2.27 -2.09
N TYR A 187 -32.06 1.04 -1.59
CA TYR A 187 -30.78 0.47 -1.17
C TYR A 187 -30.62 -0.96 -1.71
N GLN A 188 -29.39 -1.47 -1.68
CA GLN A 188 -29.10 -2.86 -1.98
C GLN A 188 -28.38 -3.47 -0.78
N GLU A 189 -28.84 -4.63 -0.32
CA GLU A 189 -28.11 -5.43 0.66
C GLU A 189 -27.47 -6.61 -0.05
N TYR A 190 -26.15 -6.57 -0.18
CA TYR A 190 -25.37 -7.72 -0.65
C TYR A 190 -23.87 -7.51 -0.36
N PRO A 191 -23.21 -8.46 0.32
CA PRO A 191 -23.77 -9.68 0.94
C PRO A 191 -24.68 -9.37 2.16
N PRO A 192 -25.35 -10.37 2.76
CA PRO A 192 -26.18 -10.16 3.95
C PRO A 192 -25.42 -9.42 5.07
N GLY A 193 -26.07 -8.44 5.68
CA GLY A 193 -25.50 -7.56 6.71
C GLY A 193 -24.74 -6.34 6.16
N VAL A 194 -24.60 -6.22 4.84
CA VAL A 194 -23.90 -5.09 4.19
C VAL A 194 -24.87 -4.33 3.30
N THR A 195 -25.28 -3.16 3.76
CA THR A 195 -26.24 -2.30 3.03
C THR A 195 -25.50 -1.21 2.28
N LEU A 196 -25.82 -1.03 1.00
CA LEU A 196 -25.28 -0.01 0.12
C LEU A 196 -26.39 0.98 -0.24
N VAL A 197 -26.15 2.25 0.03
CA VAL A 197 -27.03 3.37 -0.34
C VAL A 197 -26.25 4.32 -1.26
N PRO A 198 -26.55 4.39 -2.57
CA PRO A 198 -25.87 5.33 -3.45
C PRO A 198 -26.34 6.76 -3.16
N MET A 199 -25.51 7.52 -2.44
CA MET A 199 -25.79 8.90 -2.07
C MET A 199 -25.30 9.85 -3.15
N ARG A 200 -26.10 10.86 -3.53
CA ARG A 200 -25.62 11.88 -4.47
C ARG A 200 -24.47 12.68 -3.88
N SER A 201 -23.38 12.76 -4.63
CA SER A 201 -22.10 13.30 -4.18
C SER A 201 -21.41 14.12 -5.26
N ARG A 202 -20.31 14.79 -4.90
CA ARG A 202 -19.48 15.58 -5.81
C ARG A 202 -18.44 14.73 -6.56
N THR A 203 -18.87 13.55 -7.02
CA THR A 203 -18.00 12.61 -7.74
C THR A 203 -17.77 12.99 -9.21
N ALA A 204 -16.72 12.43 -9.80
CA ALA A 204 -16.40 12.62 -11.21
C ALA A 204 -17.37 11.86 -12.12
N LYS A 205 -17.67 12.43 -13.28
CA LYS A 205 -18.43 11.73 -14.34
C LYS A 205 -17.66 10.48 -14.77
N PRO A 206 -18.36 9.37 -15.08
CA PRO A 206 -19.80 9.27 -15.37
C PRO A 206 -20.71 9.04 -14.16
N PHE A 207 -20.16 8.95 -12.94
CA PHE A 207 -20.97 8.71 -11.74
C PHE A 207 -21.65 10.01 -11.25
N ASN A 208 -22.74 9.83 -10.51
CA ASN A 208 -23.46 10.90 -9.81
C ASN A 208 -23.58 10.63 -8.31
N THR A 209 -23.12 9.46 -7.86
CA THR A 209 -23.34 8.91 -6.53
C THR A 209 -22.06 8.27 -6.00
N THR A 210 -21.90 8.31 -4.68
CA THR A 210 -20.94 7.53 -3.90
C THR A 210 -21.72 6.57 -3.02
N ASN A 211 -21.30 5.32 -2.94
CA ASN A 211 -21.95 4.31 -2.12
C ASN A 211 -21.64 4.53 -0.64
N LEU A 212 -22.65 4.93 0.12
CA LEU A 212 -22.62 4.83 1.58
C LEU A 212 -22.77 3.36 1.96
N VAL A 213 -21.77 2.77 2.60
CA VAL A 213 -21.85 1.38 3.07
C VAL A 213 -22.16 1.36 4.56
N ILE A 214 -23.17 0.58 4.95
CA ILE A 214 -23.69 0.50 6.30
C ILE A 214 -23.59 -0.94 6.79
N PHE A 215 -23.00 -1.11 7.97
CA PHE A 215 -23.00 -2.36 8.74
C PHE A 215 -23.72 -2.13 10.07
N ALA A 216 -24.84 -2.83 10.26
CA ALA A 216 -25.65 -2.75 11.48
C ALA A 216 -26.24 -4.13 11.78
N PRO A 217 -25.53 -4.98 12.53
CA PRO A 217 -25.99 -6.32 12.83
C PRO A 217 -27.04 -6.35 13.96
N ASP A 218 -28.09 -7.16 13.78
CA ASP A 218 -29.21 -7.27 14.73
C ASP A 218 -28.86 -7.97 16.04
N ASN A 219 -27.91 -8.92 16.01
CA ASN A 219 -27.49 -9.71 17.16
C ASN A 219 -26.06 -9.33 17.55
N ILE A 220 -25.92 -8.51 18.59
CA ILE A 220 -24.63 -8.23 19.22
C ILE A 220 -24.20 -9.49 19.95
N SER A 221 -23.28 -10.24 19.35
CA SER A 221 -22.64 -11.39 19.99
C SER A 221 -21.35 -10.95 20.69
N ASP A 222 -21.10 -11.48 21.88
CA ASP A 222 -19.81 -11.31 22.56
C ASP A 222 -18.75 -12.12 21.82
N TYR A 223 -17.97 -11.45 20.97
CA TYR A 223 -16.79 -12.06 20.37
C TYR A 223 -15.73 -12.30 21.46
N SER A 224 -15.16 -13.51 21.50
CA SER A 224 -14.22 -13.92 22.54
C SER A 224 -13.05 -12.91 22.68
N GLU A 225 -12.63 -12.67 23.91
CA GLU A 225 -11.63 -11.68 24.36
C GLU A 225 -10.19 -11.85 23.78
N ASN A 226 -10.00 -12.74 22.80
CA ASN A 226 -8.69 -13.15 22.30
C ASN A 226 -8.18 -12.37 21.06
N ILE A 227 -8.94 -11.43 20.51
CA ILE A 227 -8.52 -10.58 19.37
C ILE A 227 -8.44 -9.13 19.81
N ASN A 228 -7.30 -8.48 19.54
CA ASN A 228 -7.08 -7.07 19.86
C ASN A 228 -7.66 -6.18 18.76
N PHE A 229 -8.88 -5.68 18.97
CA PHE A 229 -9.53 -4.75 18.05
C PHE A 229 -9.11 -3.30 18.33
N VAL A 230 -8.79 -2.54 17.28
CA VAL A 230 -8.43 -1.11 17.41
C VAL A 230 -9.62 -0.26 17.83
N THR A 231 -10.83 -0.63 17.40
CA THR A 231 -12.07 -0.01 17.85
C THR A 231 -13.20 -1.03 17.91
N ARG A 232 -14.22 -0.71 18.72
CA ARG A 232 -15.45 -1.49 18.87
C ARG A 232 -16.66 -0.58 18.72
N GLY A 233 -17.54 -0.89 17.78
CA GLY A 233 -18.81 -0.19 17.57
C GLY A 233 -20.00 -1.15 17.54
N ASP A 234 -21.20 -0.59 17.58
CA ASP A 234 -22.45 -1.34 17.37
C ASP A 234 -22.89 -1.25 15.90
N ALA A 235 -22.53 -0.16 15.22
CA ALA A 235 -22.74 0.03 13.79
C ALA A 235 -21.54 0.74 13.14
N LEU A 236 -21.41 0.60 11.83
CA LEU A 236 -20.37 1.23 11.02
C LEU A 236 -20.97 1.85 9.76
N ILE A 237 -20.52 3.07 9.45
CA ILE A 237 -20.70 3.72 8.15
C ILE A 237 -19.34 3.86 7.47
N VAL A 238 -19.26 3.53 6.18
CA VAL A 238 -18.11 3.81 5.32
C VAL A 238 -18.43 4.95 4.37
N ASP A 239 -17.53 5.92 4.29
CA ASP A 239 -17.55 7.06 3.36
C ASP A 239 -18.89 7.83 3.33
N PRO A 240 -19.21 8.62 4.37
CA PRO A 240 -20.45 9.40 4.44
C PRO A 240 -20.49 10.61 3.50
N GLY A 241 -19.75 10.60 2.39
CA GLY A 241 -19.68 11.71 1.46
C GLY A 241 -20.96 11.88 0.65
N CYS A 242 -21.62 13.03 0.81
CA CYS A 242 -22.78 13.40 0.03
C CYS A 242 -22.88 14.92 -0.12
N CYS A 243 -23.64 15.38 -1.12
CA CYS A 243 -23.92 16.80 -1.28
C CYS A 243 -24.76 17.32 -0.12
N SER A 244 -24.60 18.60 0.23
CA SER A 244 -25.31 19.22 1.38
C SER A 244 -26.83 19.10 1.34
N GLU A 245 -27.42 18.99 0.15
CA GLU A 245 -28.86 18.76 -0.07
C GLU A 245 -29.35 17.42 0.51
N PHE A 246 -28.44 16.44 0.63
CA PHE A 246 -28.71 15.08 1.12
C PHE A 246 -28.24 14.88 2.57
N HIS A 247 -27.80 15.94 3.26
CA HIS A 247 -27.37 15.83 4.66
C HIS A 247 -28.52 15.43 5.61
N GLU A 248 -29.75 15.90 5.36
CA GLU A 248 -30.91 15.50 6.19
C GLU A 248 -31.26 14.01 6.00
N GLU A 249 -31.09 13.50 4.78
CA GLU A 249 -31.23 12.08 4.48
C GLU A 249 -30.17 11.25 5.22
N LEU A 250 -28.89 11.67 5.14
CA LEU A 250 -27.80 11.05 5.90
C LEU A 250 -28.07 11.06 7.42
N LYS A 251 -28.57 12.18 7.97
CA LYS A 251 -28.95 12.26 9.39
C LYS A 251 -30.09 11.32 9.75
N ASN A 252 -31.08 11.16 8.88
CA ASN A 252 -32.18 10.21 9.09
C ASN A 252 -31.67 8.76 9.12
N ILE A 253 -30.75 8.42 8.22
CA ILE A 253 -30.07 7.11 8.23
C ILE A 253 -29.34 6.92 9.56
N ILE A 254 -28.49 7.87 9.95
CA ILE A 254 -27.72 7.80 11.21
C ILE A 254 -28.63 7.73 12.44
N GLY A 255 -29.73 8.48 12.46
CA GLY A 255 -30.70 8.47 13.54
C GLY A 255 -31.44 7.14 13.72
N ALA A 256 -31.44 6.28 12.69
CA ALA A 256 -31.98 4.92 12.76
C ALA A 256 -30.94 3.88 13.22
N LEU A 257 -29.65 4.22 13.26
CA LEU A 257 -28.58 3.32 13.66
C LEU A 257 -28.33 3.35 15.19
N PRO A 258 -27.73 2.28 15.74
CA PRO A 258 -27.21 2.26 17.10
C PRO A 258 -26.29 3.44 17.42
N LYS A 259 -26.33 3.93 18.66
CA LYS A 259 -25.60 5.14 19.08
C LYS A 259 -24.08 5.00 18.96
N LYS A 260 -23.52 3.83 19.25
CA LYS A 260 -22.07 3.59 19.22
C LYS A 260 -21.58 3.38 17.78
N LEU A 261 -21.60 4.47 17.02
CA LEU A 261 -21.31 4.48 15.60
C LEU A 261 -19.82 4.66 15.33
N VAL A 262 -19.29 3.81 14.47
CA VAL A 262 -17.95 3.97 13.88
C VAL A 262 -18.11 4.52 12.47
N ILE A 263 -17.28 5.50 12.12
CA ILE A 263 -17.18 6.04 10.76
C ILE A 263 -15.83 5.63 10.22
N PHE A 264 -15.80 4.96 9.08
CA PHE A 264 -14.58 4.60 8.38
C PHE A 264 -14.50 5.39 7.08
N VAL A 265 -13.38 6.07 6.87
CA VAL A 265 -13.14 6.83 5.63
C VAL A 265 -12.01 6.16 4.85
N THR A 266 -12.30 5.76 3.62
CA THR A 266 -11.32 5.12 2.72
C THR A 266 -10.22 6.09 2.34
N HIS A 267 -10.57 7.34 2.00
CA HIS A 267 -9.64 8.42 1.67
C HIS A 267 -10.32 9.81 1.72
N HIS A 268 -9.54 10.87 1.54
CA HIS A 268 -9.93 12.26 1.84
C HIS A 268 -10.68 13.00 0.73
N HIS A 269 -10.99 12.38 -0.41
CA HIS A 269 -11.69 13.09 -1.49
C HIS A 269 -13.09 13.49 -1.04
N HIS A 270 -13.55 14.62 -1.57
CA HIS A 270 -14.76 15.31 -1.12
C HIS A 270 -16.00 14.42 -1.09
N ASP A 271 -16.19 13.64 -2.15
CA ASP A 271 -17.29 12.71 -2.30
C ASP A 271 -17.27 11.51 -1.35
N HIS A 272 -16.27 11.41 -0.46
CA HIS A 272 -16.20 10.43 0.64
C HIS A 272 -16.31 11.09 2.02
N VAL A 273 -15.98 12.38 2.15
CA VAL A 273 -15.85 13.06 3.46
C VAL A 273 -16.82 14.21 3.70
N ASP A 274 -17.49 14.73 2.66
CA ASP A 274 -18.30 15.96 2.76
C ASP A 274 -19.44 15.86 3.79
N GLY A 275 -19.98 14.67 4.03
CA GLY A 275 -21.04 14.46 5.03
C GLY A 275 -20.54 14.24 6.46
N LEU A 276 -19.22 14.21 6.72
CA LEU A 276 -18.65 14.06 8.08
C LEU A 276 -19.18 15.14 9.03
N SER A 277 -19.36 16.36 8.55
CA SER A 277 -19.89 17.47 9.35
C SER A 277 -21.33 17.21 9.80
N ALA A 278 -22.16 16.60 8.94
CA ALA A 278 -23.52 16.21 9.27
C ALA A 278 -23.55 15.06 10.28
N VAL A 279 -22.66 14.07 10.10
CA VAL A 279 -22.49 12.95 11.03
C VAL A 279 -22.13 13.46 12.43
N GLN A 280 -21.13 14.34 12.52
CA GLN A 280 -20.69 14.88 13.80
C GLN A 280 -21.80 15.68 14.51
N GLN A 281 -22.64 16.39 13.76
CA GLN A 281 -23.76 17.15 14.31
C GLN A 281 -24.85 16.26 14.93
N CYS A 282 -25.18 15.12 14.30
CA CYS A 282 -26.25 14.24 14.78
C CYS A 282 -25.77 13.12 15.70
N ASN A 283 -24.49 12.73 15.61
CA ASN A 283 -23.88 11.73 16.49
C ASN A 283 -22.49 12.21 16.97
N PRO A 284 -22.45 13.07 18.01
CA PRO A 284 -21.20 13.65 18.52
C PRO A 284 -20.29 12.64 19.24
N ASP A 285 -20.77 11.43 19.50
CA ASP A 285 -19.98 10.35 20.13
C ASP A 285 -19.40 9.37 19.10
N ALA A 286 -19.66 9.59 17.80
CA ALA A 286 -19.18 8.72 16.75
C ALA A 286 -17.65 8.73 16.66
N THR A 287 -17.05 7.56 16.40
CA THR A 287 -15.60 7.40 16.28
C THR A 287 -15.19 7.38 14.82
N LEU A 288 -14.38 8.35 14.39
CA LEU A 288 -13.82 8.38 13.03
C LEU A 288 -12.51 7.59 12.95
N LEU A 289 -12.43 6.68 11.99
CA LEU A 289 -11.26 5.89 11.60
C LEU A 289 -10.87 6.24 10.17
N ALA A 290 -9.61 6.59 9.98
CA ALA A 290 -9.00 6.73 8.65
C ALA A 290 -7.48 6.66 8.75
N HIS A 291 -6.82 6.57 7.60
CA HIS A 291 -5.36 6.67 7.55
C HIS A 291 -4.86 8.04 7.99
N GLU A 292 -3.67 8.11 8.58
CA GLU A 292 -3.10 9.37 9.07
C GLU A 292 -2.96 10.43 7.95
N ASN A 293 -2.49 10.03 6.77
CA ASN A 293 -2.39 10.94 5.62
C ASN A 293 -3.76 11.41 5.10
N THR A 294 -4.80 10.60 5.25
CA THR A 294 -6.17 10.98 4.92
C THR A 294 -6.68 12.01 5.93
N MET A 295 -6.48 11.75 7.22
CA MET A 295 -6.90 12.66 8.30
C MET A 295 -6.23 14.03 8.23
N ARG A 296 -4.94 14.10 7.86
CA ARG A 296 -4.22 15.38 7.68
C ARG A 296 -4.83 16.27 6.58
N ARG A 297 -5.60 15.68 5.66
CA ARG A 297 -6.24 16.39 4.53
C ARG A 297 -7.73 16.66 4.74
N ILE A 298 -8.35 16.06 5.76
CA ILE A 298 -9.72 16.37 6.17
C ILE A 298 -9.71 17.69 6.95
N GLY A 299 -10.59 18.62 6.57
CA GLY A 299 -10.65 19.92 7.21
C GLY A 299 -11.17 19.84 8.64
N LYS A 300 -10.66 20.68 9.54
CA LYS A 300 -11.18 20.81 10.92
C LYS A 300 -12.65 21.26 10.97
N GLY A 301 -13.17 21.85 9.90
CA GLY A 301 -14.59 22.19 9.74
C GLY A 301 -15.47 21.00 9.38
N ASP A 302 -14.87 19.93 8.84
CA ASP A 302 -15.55 18.71 8.43
C ASP A 302 -15.59 17.70 9.58
N TRP A 303 -14.51 17.62 10.36
CA TRP A 303 -14.44 16.85 11.60
C TRP A 303 -13.57 17.56 12.65
N SER A 304 -14.12 17.77 13.84
CA SER A 304 -13.44 18.48 14.94
C SER A 304 -13.23 17.65 16.22
N LEU A 305 -13.74 16.41 16.26
CA LEU A 305 -13.53 15.49 17.37
C LEU A 305 -12.21 14.72 17.22
N GLY A 306 -11.86 13.95 18.25
CA GLY A 306 -10.80 12.96 18.16
C GLY A 306 -11.07 11.96 17.03
N TYR A 307 -10.01 11.39 16.48
CA TYR A 307 -10.06 10.31 15.49
C TYR A 307 -9.08 9.21 15.89
N THR A 308 -9.31 7.99 15.40
CA THR A 308 -8.41 6.85 15.59
C THR A 308 -7.65 6.60 14.29
N PRO A 309 -6.35 6.94 14.20
CA PRO A 309 -5.55 6.61 13.02
C PRO A 309 -5.43 5.09 12.88
N VAL A 310 -5.59 4.59 11.66
CA VAL A 310 -5.35 3.19 11.30
C VAL A 310 -4.32 3.11 10.18
N SER A 311 -3.42 2.13 10.27
CA SER A 311 -2.31 1.93 9.33
C SER A 311 -2.63 0.91 8.22
N GLY A 312 -3.68 0.12 8.39
CA GLY A 312 -4.15 -0.86 7.42
C GLY A 312 -3.67 -2.29 7.66
N SER A 313 -3.54 -2.65 8.94
CA SER A 313 -3.35 -4.03 9.42
C SER A 313 -4.16 -4.36 10.68
N GLU A 314 -5.01 -3.44 11.10
CA GLU A 314 -5.82 -3.55 12.31
C GLU A 314 -7.16 -4.22 12.06
N ASP A 315 -7.71 -4.87 13.10
CA ASP A 315 -9.07 -5.40 13.09
C ASP A 315 -10.02 -4.44 13.85
N ILE A 316 -11.23 -4.28 13.33
CA ILE A 316 -12.35 -3.53 13.90
C ILE A 316 -13.46 -4.54 14.25
N CYS A 317 -14.15 -4.33 15.38
CA CYS A 317 -15.32 -5.13 15.75
C CYS A 317 -16.59 -4.26 15.68
N ILE A 318 -17.58 -4.69 14.89
CA ILE A 318 -18.88 -4.02 14.75
C ILE A 318 -19.98 -5.01 15.08
N GLY A 319 -20.67 -4.80 16.21
CA GLY A 319 -21.74 -5.67 16.71
C GLY A 319 -21.37 -7.16 16.73
N GLY A 320 -20.14 -7.45 17.17
CA GLY A 320 -19.56 -8.80 17.19
C GLY A 320 -18.91 -9.22 15.87
N GLN A 321 -19.14 -8.58 14.74
CA GLN A 321 -18.52 -8.97 13.47
C GLN A 321 -17.12 -8.36 13.31
N ARG A 322 -16.18 -9.14 12.73
CA ARG A 322 -14.80 -8.69 12.49
C ARG A 322 -14.65 -8.10 11.09
N LEU A 323 -14.11 -6.88 11.03
CA LEU A 323 -13.67 -6.22 9.80
C LEU A 323 -12.17 -5.94 9.86
N SER A 324 -11.41 -6.34 8.84
CA SER A 324 -9.97 -6.11 8.77
C SER A 324 -9.68 -4.91 7.88
N VAL A 325 -8.93 -3.93 8.40
CA VAL A 325 -8.48 -2.77 7.62
C VAL A 325 -7.29 -3.17 6.76
N ILE A 326 -7.34 -2.85 5.47
CA ILE A 326 -6.31 -3.21 4.49
C ILE A 326 -5.69 -1.94 3.90
N PHE A 327 -4.38 -1.77 4.06
CA PHE A 327 -3.66 -0.67 3.42
C PHE A 327 -3.60 -0.88 1.90
N ALA A 328 -4.10 0.09 1.13
CA ALA A 328 -4.23 -0.02 -0.32
C ALA A 328 -3.76 1.25 -1.05
N PRO A 329 -2.49 1.66 -0.86
CA PRO A 329 -1.97 2.84 -1.52
C PRO A 329 -1.96 2.65 -3.04
N GLY A 330 -2.08 3.77 -3.75
CA GLY A 330 -2.09 3.78 -5.20
C GLY A 330 -2.98 4.87 -5.71
N HIS A 331 -4.27 4.81 -5.39
CA HIS A 331 -5.21 5.90 -5.70
C HIS A 331 -4.79 7.20 -4.97
N THR A 332 -4.56 7.12 -3.66
CA THR A 332 -3.89 8.14 -2.84
C THR A 332 -2.85 7.46 -1.92
N ASP A 333 -2.01 8.23 -1.23
CA ASP A 333 -1.03 7.74 -0.25
C ASP A 333 -1.62 7.39 1.14
N GLY A 334 -2.94 7.54 1.30
CA GLY A 334 -3.67 7.21 2.52
C GLY A 334 -4.94 6.41 2.27
N HIS A 335 -5.04 5.78 1.09
CA HIS A 335 -6.20 4.97 0.72
C HIS A 335 -6.22 3.65 1.51
N LEU A 336 -7.38 3.33 2.07
CA LEU A 336 -7.66 2.10 2.79
C LEU A 336 -8.84 1.36 2.17
N ALA A 337 -8.76 0.03 2.19
CA ALA A 337 -9.87 -0.87 1.94
C ALA A 337 -10.30 -1.55 3.26
N LEU A 338 -11.50 -2.10 3.28
CA LEU A 338 -12.05 -2.78 4.45
C LEU A 338 -12.57 -4.16 4.04
N LEU A 339 -12.10 -5.22 4.70
CA LEU A 339 -12.53 -6.58 4.45
C LEU A 339 -13.52 -7.02 5.53
N HIS A 340 -14.73 -7.39 5.11
CA HIS A 340 -15.66 -8.08 5.99
C HIS A 340 -15.30 -9.57 6.04
N VAL A 341 -14.84 -10.05 7.19
CA VAL A 341 -14.18 -11.37 7.29
C VAL A 341 -15.17 -12.53 7.10
N SER A 342 -16.39 -12.42 7.62
CA SER A 342 -17.41 -13.49 7.58
C SER A 342 -17.91 -13.75 6.15
N THR A 343 -18.22 -12.68 5.41
CA THR A 343 -18.69 -12.76 4.01
C THR A 343 -17.56 -12.69 2.98
N HIS A 344 -16.32 -12.53 3.45
CA HIS A 344 -15.12 -12.37 2.63
C HIS A 344 -15.26 -11.30 1.52
N SER A 345 -15.96 -10.20 1.83
CA SER A 345 -16.29 -9.14 0.89
C SER A 345 -15.43 -7.91 1.14
N LEU A 346 -14.85 -7.37 0.07
CA LEU A 346 -13.88 -6.30 0.14
C LEU A 346 -14.50 -4.98 -0.31
N ILE A 347 -14.62 -4.04 0.61
CA ILE A 347 -14.92 -2.64 0.33
C ILE A 347 -13.63 -1.98 -0.14
N VAL A 348 -13.55 -1.72 -1.44
CA VAL A 348 -12.29 -1.39 -2.14
C VAL A 348 -12.05 0.10 -2.30
N GLY A 349 -12.97 0.94 -1.84
CA GLY A 349 -12.89 2.39 -2.04
C GLY A 349 -12.81 2.75 -3.53
N ASP A 350 -11.99 3.76 -3.82
CA ASP A 350 -11.70 4.22 -5.18
C ASP A 350 -10.53 3.52 -5.88
N HIS A 351 -10.02 2.41 -5.32
CA HIS A 351 -9.01 1.62 -6.02
C HIS A 351 -9.57 0.97 -7.28
N CYS A 352 -10.86 0.59 -7.25
CA CYS A 352 -11.62 0.15 -8.42
C CYS A 352 -13.01 0.79 -8.41
N VAL A 353 -13.52 1.14 -9.60
CA VAL A 353 -14.89 1.64 -9.80
C VAL A 353 -15.65 0.73 -10.77
N GLY A 354 -16.98 0.65 -10.63
CA GLY A 354 -17.83 -0.30 -11.36
C GLY A 354 -17.88 -0.08 -12.87
N GLN A 355 -17.49 1.10 -13.36
CA GLN A 355 -17.37 1.40 -14.78
C GLN A 355 -16.25 2.41 -15.04
N GLY A 356 -15.48 2.16 -16.08
CA GLY A 356 -14.35 3.00 -16.47
C GLY A 356 -13.07 2.61 -15.73
N SER A 357 -12.23 3.59 -15.44
CA SER A 357 -10.98 3.41 -14.72
C SER A 357 -10.91 4.38 -13.56
N ALA A 358 -10.53 3.89 -12.39
CA ALA A 358 -10.16 4.70 -11.24
C ALA A 358 -9.09 5.74 -11.62
N VAL A 359 -9.24 6.97 -11.12
CA VAL A 359 -8.19 7.98 -11.18
C VAL A 359 -7.13 7.64 -10.14
N LEU A 360 -5.87 8.06 -10.33
CA LEU A 360 -4.92 8.11 -9.21
C LEU A 360 -4.49 9.56 -9.01
N ASP A 361 -4.68 10.06 -7.79
CA ASP A 361 -4.48 11.47 -7.46
C ASP A 361 -3.00 11.72 -7.16
N ILE A 362 -2.27 12.12 -8.20
CA ILE A 362 -0.84 12.45 -8.10
C ILE A 362 -0.54 13.58 -7.10
N ALA A 363 -1.48 14.50 -6.85
CA ALA A 363 -1.27 15.58 -5.88
C ALA A 363 -1.34 15.08 -4.44
N SER A 364 -1.99 13.94 -4.22
CA SER A 364 -2.16 13.30 -2.93
C SER A 364 -1.38 11.98 -2.82
N GLY A 365 -0.26 11.88 -3.53
CA GLY A 365 0.65 10.75 -3.47
C GLY A 365 0.20 9.50 -4.23
N GLY A 366 -0.77 9.64 -5.14
CA GLY A 366 -1.18 8.58 -6.05
C GLY A 366 0.01 8.04 -6.85
N ASN A 367 0.11 6.72 -6.96
CA ASN A 367 1.30 6.03 -7.43
C ASN A 367 0.94 4.72 -8.15
N MET A 368 1.37 4.59 -9.40
CA MET A 368 1.06 3.42 -10.21
C MET A 368 1.75 2.14 -9.69
N THR A 369 2.98 2.24 -9.17
CA THR A 369 3.71 1.08 -8.61
C THR A 369 3.00 0.51 -7.38
N GLU A 370 2.53 1.38 -6.49
CA GLU A 370 1.73 0.96 -5.33
C GLU A 370 0.35 0.45 -5.77
N TYR A 371 -0.28 1.07 -6.77
CA TYR A 371 -1.54 0.59 -7.33
C TYR A 371 -1.44 -0.86 -7.85
N PHE A 372 -0.40 -1.18 -8.62
CA PHE A 372 -0.16 -2.55 -9.08
C PHE A 372 -0.01 -3.50 -7.88
N LYS A 373 0.81 -3.15 -6.89
CA LYS A 373 1.03 -3.98 -5.68
C LYS A 373 -0.28 -4.21 -4.92
N SER A 374 -1.05 -3.15 -4.64
CA SER A 374 -2.33 -3.24 -3.94
C SER A 374 -3.33 -4.10 -4.71
N THR A 375 -3.34 -4.02 -6.05
CA THR A 375 -4.19 -4.87 -6.90
C THR A 375 -3.79 -6.35 -6.80
N TYR A 376 -2.50 -6.68 -6.87
CA TYR A 376 -2.03 -8.06 -6.66
C TYR A 376 -2.36 -8.56 -5.25
N ASN A 377 -2.19 -7.73 -4.21
CA ASN A 377 -2.57 -8.09 -2.85
C ASN A 377 -4.08 -8.42 -2.74
N PHE A 378 -4.94 -7.68 -3.43
CA PHE A 378 -6.38 -8.00 -3.47
C PHE A 378 -6.69 -9.28 -4.23
N MET A 379 -5.93 -9.62 -5.27
CA MET A 379 -6.09 -10.90 -5.97
C MET A 379 -5.69 -12.08 -5.08
N GLU A 380 -4.58 -11.97 -4.35
CA GLU A 380 -4.11 -12.96 -3.38
C GLU A 380 -5.07 -13.07 -2.19
N LEU A 381 -5.67 -11.95 -1.76
CA LEU A 381 -6.73 -11.95 -0.75
C LEU A 381 -7.94 -12.77 -1.23
N SER A 382 -8.17 -12.86 -2.54
CA SER A 382 -9.25 -13.65 -3.15
C SER A 382 -10.66 -13.34 -2.59
N PRO A 383 -11.10 -12.05 -2.56
CA PRO A 383 -12.41 -11.69 -2.06
C PRO A 383 -13.53 -12.37 -2.85
N HIS A 384 -14.68 -12.60 -2.22
CA HIS A 384 -15.84 -13.20 -2.87
C HIS A 384 -16.73 -12.17 -3.59
N ALA A 385 -16.69 -10.93 -3.13
CA ALA A 385 -17.32 -9.79 -3.76
C ALA A 385 -16.44 -8.55 -3.59
N LEU A 386 -16.44 -7.68 -4.60
CA LEU A 386 -15.76 -6.39 -4.59
C LEU A 386 -16.82 -5.28 -4.52
N ILE A 387 -16.76 -4.46 -3.48
CA ILE A 387 -17.70 -3.35 -3.23
C ILE A 387 -16.97 -2.03 -3.50
N PRO A 388 -17.10 -1.46 -4.71
CA PRO A 388 -16.54 -0.14 -5.01
C PRO A 388 -17.39 0.96 -4.39
N MET A 389 -16.80 2.14 -4.19
CA MET A 389 -17.55 3.33 -3.77
C MET A 389 -18.33 3.98 -4.92
N HIS A 390 -18.05 3.60 -6.16
CA HIS A 390 -18.81 4.04 -7.33
C HIS A 390 -19.21 2.85 -8.20
N GLY A 391 -20.50 2.71 -8.47
CA GLY A 391 -21.05 1.59 -9.25
C GLY A 391 -21.55 0.42 -8.40
N ARG A 392 -21.93 -0.67 -9.08
CA ARG A 392 -22.51 -1.87 -8.46
C ARG A 392 -21.45 -2.75 -7.80
N VAL A 393 -21.89 -3.59 -6.86
CA VAL A 393 -21.08 -4.69 -6.34
C VAL A 393 -20.63 -5.60 -7.49
N ASN A 394 -19.34 -5.91 -7.53
CA ASN A 394 -18.77 -6.81 -8.52
C ASN A 394 -18.70 -8.24 -7.97
N LEU A 395 -19.30 -9.17 -8.72
CA LEU A 395 -19.38 -10.60 -8.38
C LEU A 395 -18.30 -11.44 -9.08
N TRP A 396 -17.34 -10.83 -9.76
CA TRP A 396 -16.22 -11.49 -10.43
C TRP A 396 -14.93 -10.75 -10.09
N PRO A 397 -14.55 -10.75 -8.80
CA PRO A 397 -13.56 -9.82 -8.29
C PRO A 397 -12.17 -10.01 -8.91
N LYS A 398 -11.69 -11.24 -9.09
CA LYS A 398 -10.41 -11.49 -9.76
C LYS A 398 -10.47 -11.03 -11.20
N ASN A 399 -11.55 -11.33 -11.91
CA ASN A 399 -11.73 -10.85 -13.28
C ASN A 399 -11.67 -9.31 -13.37
N MET A 400 -12.37 -8.60 -12.47
CA MET A 400 -12.34 -7.13 -12.43
C MET A 400 -10.92 -6.60 -12.19
N LEU A 401 -10.22 -7.11 -11.17
CA LEU A 401 -8.86 -6.70 -10.82
C LEU A 401 -7.88 -6.97 -11.97
N CYS A 402 -7.93 -8.16 -12.60
CA CYS A 402 -7.16 -8.48 -13.80
C CYS A 402 -7.46 -7.53 -14.96
N GLY A 403 -8.73 -7.18 -15.17
CA GLY A 403 -9.14 -6.22 -16.18
C GLY A 403 -8.49 -4.84 -15.97
N TYR A 404 -8.40 -4.40 -14.72
CA TYR A 404 -7.70 -3.16 -14.36
C TYR A 404 -6.19 -3.25 -14.62
N LEU A 405 -5.54 -4.34 -14.20
CA LEU A 405 -4.11 -4.57 -14.46
C LEU A 405 -3.82 -4.56 -15.97
N LYS A 406 -4.59 -5.31 -16.75
CA LYS A 406 -4.46 -5.40 -18.19
C LYS A 406 -4.68 -4.04 -18.86
N ASN A 407 -5.69 -3.28 -18.46
CA ASN A 407 -5.95 -1.93 -19.00
C ASN A 407 -4.75 -0.99 -18.74
N ARG A 408 -4.17 -1.02 -17.54
CA ARG A 408 -2.98 -0.23 -17.18
C ARG A 408 -1.75 -0.65 -17.99
N ARG A 409 -1.51 -1.95 -18.15
CA ARG A 409 -0.41 -2.47 -19.00
C ARG A 409 -0.58 -2.12 -20.47
N ASN A 410 -1.79 -2.21 -21.00
CA ASN A 410 -2.09 -1.77 -22.36
C ASN A 410 -1.79 -0.28 -22.53
N ARG A 411 -2.13 0.54 -21.53
CA ARG A 411 -1.79 1.97 -21.54
C ARG A 411 -0.29 2.21 -21.57
N GLU A 412 0.49 1.47 -20.78
CA GLU A 412 1.95 1.53 -20.80
C GLU A 412 2.51 1.16 -22.18
N THR A 413 2.00 0.10 -22.79
CA THR A 413 2.37 -0.29 -24.15
C THR A 413 2.06 0.82 -25.17
N SER A 414 0.90 1.47 -25.08
CA SER A 414 0.57 2.62 -25.95
C SER A 414 1.51 3.80 -25.73
N ILE A 415 1.88 4.09 -24.48
CA ILE A 415 2.83 5.16 -24.15
C ILE A 415 4.22 4.86 -24.70
N LEU A 416 4.73 3.63 -24.52
CA LEU A 416 6.02 3.21 -25.05
C LEU A 416 6.05 3.33 -26.58
N LYS A 417 5.01 2.85 -27.27
CA LYS A 417 4.87 3.00 -28.73
C LYS A 417 4.85 4.46 -29.17
N ALA A 418 4.19 5.34 -28.42
CA ALA A 418 4.20 6.77 -28.73
C ALA A 418 5.62 7.36 -28.62
N ILE A 419 6.37 6.98 -27.58
CA ILE A 419 7.75 7.42 -27.37
C ILE A 419 8.67 6.88 -28.47
N GLU A 420 8.57 5.59 -28.81
CA GLU A 420 9.33 4.96 -29.91
C GLU A 420 9.08 5.64 -31.27
N ASN A 421 7.86 6.16 -31.47
CA ASN A 421 7.49 6.92 -32.66
C ASN A 421 7.89 8.41 -32.59
N GLY A 422 8.69 8.82 -31.60
CA GLY A 422 9.27 10.16 -31.48
C GLY A 422 8.51 11.15 -30.59
N ALA A 423 7.60 10.68 -29.71
CA ALA A 423 7.00 11.55 -28.70
C ALA A 423 8.00 11.86 -27.56
N GLU A 424 8.34 13.13 -27.37
CA GLU A 424 9.34 13.56 -26.39
C GLU A 424 8.73 14.26 -25.16
N THR A 425 7.56 14.90 -25.32
CA THR A 425 6.91 15.67 -24.26
C THR A 425 5.64 15.00 -23.71
N LEU A 426 5.19 15.43 -22.54
CA LEU A 426 3.94 14.95 -21.93
C LEU A 426 2.75 15.11 -22.88
N PHE A 427 2.65 16.26 -23.55
CA PHE A 427 1.55 16.54 -24.46
C PHE A 427 1.68 15.81 -25.81
N ASP A 428 2.89 15.48 -26.28
CA ASP A 428 3.06 14.62 -27.45
C ASP A 428 2.49 13.22 -27.17
N ILE A 429 2.81 12.68 -25.99
CA ILE A 429 2.29 11.37 -25.56
C ILE A 429 0.78 11.42 -25.36
N VAL A 430 0.24 12.46 -24.70
CA VAL A 430 -1.22 12.62 -24.55
C VAL A 430 -1.91 12.74 -25.91
N ALA A 431 -1.38 13.56 -26.82
CA ALA A 431 -1.95 13.75 -28.15
C ALA A 431 -1.96 12.48 -28.99
N ASN A 432 -1.01 11.57 -28.76
CA ASN A 432 -0.94 10.28 -29.44
C ASN A 432 -1.84 9.23 -28.75
N VAL A 433 -1.67 9.03 -27.44
CA VAL A 433 -2.32 7.96 -26.66
C VAL A 433 -3.80 8.26 -26.37
N TYR A 434 -4.19 9.53 -26.31
CA TYR A 434 -5.55 10.00 -26.04
C TYR A 434 -6.10 10.81 -27.23
N ALA A 435 -5.65 10.54 -28.46
CA ALA A 435 -6.07 11.26 -29.67
C ALA A 435 -7.59 11.32 -29.83
N GLU A 436 -8.28 10.22 -29.51
CA GLU A 436 -9.74 10.06 -29.62
C GLU A 436 -10.52 10.54 -28.39
N VAL A 437 -9.84 10.97 -27.33
CA VAL A 437 -10.47 11.50 -26.12
C VAL A 437 -10.65 13.00 -26.26
N ASP A 438 -11.81 13.52 -25.82
CA ASP A 438 -12.09 14.95 -25.85
C ASP A 438 -10.95 15.74 -25.19
N ARG A 439 -10.50 16.79 -25.88
CA ARG A 439 -9.38 17.65 -25.47
C ARG A 439 -9.62 18.32 -24.11
N CYS A 440 -10.87 18.49 -23.67
CA CYS A 440 -11.15 18.99 -22.32
C CYS A 440 -10.66 18.04 -21.21
N LEU A 441 -10.54 16.74 -21.51
CA LEU A 441 -10.08 15.71 -20.57
C LEU A 441 -8.56 15.47 -20.65
N TRP A 442 -7.85 16.15 -21.55
CA TRP A 442 -6.41 15.93 -21.74
C TRP A 442 -5.56 16.31 -20.52
N ILE A 443 -6.05 17.20 -19.66
CA ILE A 443 -5.38 17.54 -18.39
C ILE A 443 -5.47 16.36 -17.40
N HIS A 444 -6.61 15.71 -17.31
CA HIS A 444 -6.74 14.49 -16.51
C HIS A 444 -5.93 13.35 -17.12
N ALA A 445 -5.94 13.23 -18.45
CA ALA A 445 -5.11 12.27 -19.17
C ALA A 445 -3.62 12.49 -18.94
N SER A 446 -3.15 13.74 -18.88
CA SER A 446 -1.73 14.06 -18.66
C SER A 446 -1.25 13.63 -17.28
N SER A 447 -2.10 13.79 -16.25
CA SER A 447 -1.82 13.27 -14.90
C SER A 447 -1.69 11.74 -14.93
N ASN A 448 -2.56 11.05 -15.66
CA ASN A 448 -2.49 9.60 -15.82
C ASN A 448 -1.25 9.15 -16.62
N VAL A 449 -0.89 9.84 -17.71
CA VAL A 449 0.35 9.57 -18.47
C VAL A 449 1.57 9.74 -17.59
N ARG A 450 1.61 10.78 -16.75
CA ARG A 450 2.73 11.00 -15.84
C ARG A 450 2.95 9.84 -14.89
N LEU A 451 1.89 9.31 -14.28
CA LEU A 451 1.97 8.15 -13.39
C LEU A 451 2.52 6.91 -14.11
N HIS A 452 2.09 6.65 -15.34
CA HIS A 452 2.61 5.54 -16.14
C HIS A 452 4.07 5.74 -16.58
N VAL A 453 4.46 6.94 -17.01
CA VAL A 453 5.85 7.24 -17.38
C VAL A 453 6.77 7.13 -16.16
N GLU A 454 6.35 7.61 -14.99
CA GLU A 454 7.09 7.45 -13.74
C GLU A 454 7.23 5.97 -13.35
N HIS A 455 6.18 5.15 -13.54
CA HIS A 455 6.24 3.70 -13.34
C HIS A 455 7.22 3.01 -14.28
N LEU A 456 7.15 3.32 -15.59
CA LEU A 456 8.04 2.76 -16.61
C LEU A 456 9.49 3.18 -16.38
N ALA A 457 9.72 4.42 -15.90
CA ALA A 457 11.04 4.90 -15.52
C ALA A 457 11.62 4.08 -14.34
N GLN A 458 10.82 3.83 -13.30
CA GLN A 458 11.22 3.01 -12.15
C GLN A 458 11.55 1.56 -12.55
N GLN A 459 10.92 1.06 -13.61
CA GLN A 459 11.19 -0.28 -14.15
C GLN A 459 12.34 -0.32 -15.17
N HIS A 460 12.96 0.82 -15.48
CA HIS A 460 13.96 0.95 -16.55
C HIS A 460 13.46 0.46 -17.92
N LYS A 461 12.17 0.69 -18.22
CA LYS A 461 11.52 0.28 -19.48
C LYS A 461 11.36 1.39 -20.51
N LEU A 462 11.74 2.62 -20.18
CA LEU A 462 11.69 3.73 -21.14
C LEU A 462 12.77 3.55 -22.23
N PRO A 463 12.47 3.85 -23.51
CA PRO A 463 13.43 3.71 -24.61
C PRO A 463 14.73 4.50 -24.40
N GLU A 464 15.85 3.98 -24.90
CA GLU A 464 17.14 4.67 -24.87
C GLU A 464 17.05 6.01 -25.62
N GLY A 465 17.47 7.10 -24.97
CA GLY A 465 17.39 8.45 -25.51
C GLY A 465 16.17 9.27 -25.08
N PHE A 466 15.16 8.67 -24.45
CA PHE A 466 14.04 9.42 -23.89
C PHE A 466 14.48 10.24 -22.66
N SER A 467 14.39 11.56 -22.74
CA SER A 467 14.77 12.47 -21.66
C SER A 467 13.62 12.70 -20.68
N LEU A 468 13.73 12.12 -19.48
CA LEU A 468 12.78 12.36 -18.40
C LEU A 468 12.76 13.84 -17.96
N GLU A 469 13.88 14.55 -18.12
CA GLU A 469 13.96 15.99 -17.85
C GLU A 469 13.15 16.79 -18.87
N THR A 470 13.20 16.44 -20.15
CA THR A 470 12.39 17.07 -21.21
C THR A 470 10.90 16.80 -20.98
N PHE A 471 10.54 15.57 -20.64
CA PHE A 471 9.18 15.19 -20.28
C PHE A 471 8.67 15.99 -19.07
N LYS A 472 9.44 16.04 -17.97
CA LYS A 472 9.06 16.76 -16.73
C LYS A 472 9.03 18.28 -16.92
N SER A 473 9.95 18.85 -17.70
CA SER A 473 10.03 20.30 -17.96
C SER A 473 8.94 20.80 -18.91
N SER A 474 8.36 19.95 -19.76
CA SER A 474 7.23 20.31 -20.64
C SER A 474 5.98 20.82 -19.90
N LEU A 475 5.87 20.51 -18.61
CA LEU A 475 4.81 21.01 -17.72
C LEU A 475 5.04 22.48 -17.32
N VAL A 476 6.31 22.87 -17.16
CA VAL A 476 6.74 24.24 -16.83
C VAL A 476 6.72 25.11 -18.08
N THR A 477 7.10 24.58 -19.25
CA THR A 477 7.11 25.34 -20.52
C THR A 477 5.72 25.65 -21.08
N PHE A 478 4.66 25.00 -20.58
CA PHE A 478 3.27 25.34 -20.91
C PHE A 478 2.71 26.45 -19.99
N ALA A 479 3.25 26.58 -18.78
CA ALA A 479 2.94 27.67 -17.86
C ALA A 479 3.78 28.94 -18.13
N ASP A 480 4.94 28.78 -18.77
CA ASP A 480 5.83 29.87 -19.16
C ASP A 480 5.54 30.38 -20.58
N LYS A 481 5.50 31.70 -20.76
CA LYS A 481 4.88 32.38 -21.92
C LYS A 481 5.57 32.22 -23.29
N ASP A 482 6.60 31.39 -23.40
CA ASP A 482 7.48 31.33 -24.58
C ASP A 482 7.43 30.01 -25.36
N PHE A 483 6.25 29.41 -25.52
CA PHE A 483 6.05 28.39 -26.54
C PHE A 483 5.98 29.04 -27.93
N LYS A 484 6.94 28.74 -28.81
CA LYS A 484 6.97 29.23 -30.21
C LYS A 484 5.64 28.91 -30.91
N ILE A 485 4.85 29.96 -31.09
CA ILE A 485 3.53 30.03 -31.74
C ILE A 485 3.46 29.26 -33.08
N GLN A 486 4.57 29.11 -33.81
CA GLN A 486 4.61 28.40 -35.10
C GLN A 486 4.33 26.89 -35.03
N LYS A 487 4.62 26.19 -33.91
CA LYS A 487 4.33 24.75 -33.75
C LYS A 487 2.89 24.51 -33.23
N PHE A 488 2.30 25.52 -32.59
CA PHE A 488 0.95 25.50 -32.02
C PHE A 488 -0.13 25.98 -33.02
N GLU A 489 0.21 26.91 -33.92
CA GLU A 489 -0.67 27.40 -35.00
C GLU A 489 -1.10 26.30 -35.98
N LYS A 490 -0.33 25.21 -36.11
CA LYS A 490 -0.68 24.07 -36.97
C LYS A 490 -1.71 23.12 -36.35
N THR A 491 -1.98 23.17 -35.05
CA THR A 491 -2.69 22.08 -34.36
C THR A 491 -3.93 22.52 -33.57
N CYS A 492 -4.05 23.79 -33.16
CA CYS A 492 -5.22 24.29 -32.43
C CYS A 492 -5.52 25.76 -32.73
N ARG A 493 -6.76 26.08 -33.14
CA ARG A 493 -7.23 27.47 -33.32
C ARG A 493 -7.27 28.22 -31.98
N LEU A 494 -7.06 29.53 -32.03
CA LEU A 494 -7.08 30.52 -30.92
C LEU A 494 -8.21 30.38 -29.88
N ASN A 495 -9.29 29.68 -30.20
CA ASN A 495 -10.44 29.44 -29.32
C ASN A 495 -10.14 28.48 -28.16
N PHE A 496 -9.10 27.65 -28.24
CA PHE A 496 -8.75 26.71 -27.16
C PHE A 496 -8.11 27.43 -25.96
N LEU A 497 -7.14 28.31 -26.21
CA LEU A 497 -6.44 29.03 -25.13
C LEU A 497 -7.37 30.01 -24.39
N SER A 498 -8.30 30.64 -25.11
CA SER A 498 -9.29 31.53 -24.50
C SER A 498 -10.32 30.77 -23.65
N ARG A 499 -10.78 29.60 -24.12
CA ARG A 499 -11.64 28.70 -23.33
C ARG A 499 -10.90 28.09 -22.14
N TRP A 500 -9.61 27.80 -22.28
CA TRP A 500 -8.75 27.28 -21.22
C TRP A 500 -8.51 28.31 -20.11
N ILE A 501 -8.16 29.56 -20.47
CA ILE A 501 -8.04 30.66 -19.51
C ILE A 501 -9.39 30.93 -18.83
N TRP A 502 -10.49 30.88 -19.59
CA TRP A 502 -11.82 31.10 -19.01
C TRP A 502 -12.23 29.97 -18.06
N ALA A 503 -12.01 28.70 -18.41
CA ALA A 503 -12.30 27.55 -17.56
C ALA A 503 -11.45 27.51 -16.29
N TYR A 504 -10.15 27.80 -16.41
CA TYR A 504 -9.20 27.86 -15.30
C TYR A 504 -9.51 29.04 -14.35
N LEU A 505 -9.87 30.20 -14.90
CA LEU A 505 -10.31 31.33 -14.11
C LEU A 505 -11.67 31.04 -13.46
N THR A 506 -12.65 30.45 -14.15
CA THR A 506 -13.94 30.14 -13.52
C THR A 506 -13.81 29.12 -12.38
N SER A 507 -12.98 28.08 -12.53
CA SER A 507 -12.76 27.08 -11.46
C SER A 507 -11.97 27.62 -10.28
N SER A 508 -11.04 28.55 -10.52
CA SER A 508 -10.24 29.19 -9.46
C SER A 508 -10.95 30.38 -8.79
N PHE A 509 -11.91 31.01 -9.48
CA PHE A 509 -12.59 32.23 -9.02
C PHE A 509 -13.91 31.95 -8.27
N GLU A 510 -14.53 30.78 -8.44
CA GLU A 510 -15.63 30.31 -7.58
C GLU A 510 -15.17 30.02 -6.13
N LEU A 511 -13.89 29.69 -5.93
CA LEU A 511 -13.30 29.48 -4.60
C LEU A 511 -12.97 30.78 -3.84
N TYR A 512 -12.93 31.95 -4.50
CA TYR A 512 -12.50 33.20 -3.87
C TYR A 512 -13.62 34.24 -3.67
N CYS A 513 -14.72 34.16 -4.42
CA CYS A 513 -15.78 35.19 -4.41
C CYS A 513 -17.05 34.81 -3.62
N ARG A 514 -16.90 34.29 -2.39
CA ARG A 514 -18.00 34.30 -1.40
C ARG A 514 -17.69 35.01 -0.08
N LYS A 515 -16.50 35.64 0.04
CA LYS A 515 -16.06 36.31 1.28
C LYS A 515 -15.68 37.80 1.16
N LEU A 516 -15.90 38.46 0.02
CA LEU A 516 -15.47 39.84 -0.20
C LEU A 516 -16.62 40.77 -0.59
N ARG A 517 -16.96 41.71 0.31
CA ARG A 517 -17.89 42.83 0.03
C ARG A 517 -17.31 43.75 -1.05
N GLY A 518 -18.16 44.07 -2.04
CA GLY A 518 -18.26 45.28 -2.88
C GLY A 518 -17.01 45.94 -3.48
N THR A 519 -16.02 46.32 -2.67
CA THR A 519 -14.96 47.27 -3.08
C THR A 519 -13.72 46.61 -3.68
N LYS A 520 -13.50 45.30 -3.52
CA LYS A 520 -12.33 44.60 -4.13
C LYS A 520 -12.55 44.08 -5.55
N LEU A 521 -13.79 44.04 -6.05
CA LEU A 521 -14.12 43.65 -7.43
C LEU A 521 -13.61 44.66 -8.48
N LEU A 522 -13.57 45.94 -8.12
CA LEU A 522 -13.05 47.01 -8.99
C LEU A 522 -11.54 46.90 -9.24
N ILE A 523 -10.78 46.42 -8.25
CA ILE A 523 -9.32 46.26 -8.36
C ILE A 523 -8.97 45.06 -9.24
N ALA A 524 -9.69 43.95 -9.12
CA ALA A 524 -9.50 42.78 -9.98
C ALA A 524 -9.86 43.09 -11.46
N GLY A 525 -10.93 43.84 -11.69
CA GLY A 525 -11.29 44.32 -13.03
C GLY A 525 -10.23 45.25 -13.65
N ALA A 526 -9.63 46.13 -12.84
CA ALA A 526 -8.56 47.03 -13.29
C ALA A 526 -7.27 46.27 -13.66
N VAL A 527 -6.90 45.23 -12.89
CA VAL A 527 -5.70 44.41 -13.15
C VAL A 527 -5.88 43.55 -14.42
N ALA A 528 -7.07 42.99 -14.64
CA ALA A 528 -7.39 42.26 -15.88
C ALA A 528 -7.40 43.21 -17.10
N GLY A 529 -7.95 44.41 -16.96
CA GLY A 529 -7.92 45.46 -17.99
C GLY A 529 -6.49 45.89 -18.35
N PHE A 530 -5.61 46.05 -17.34
CA PHE A 530 -4.21 46.38 -17.55
C PHE A 530 -3.42 45.28 -18.25
N ALA A 531 -3.69 44.00 -17.94
CA ALA A 531 -3.05 42.87 -18.61
C ALA A 531 -3.43 42.78 -20.10
N VAL A 532 -4.69 43.04 -20.44
CA VAL A 532 -5.16 43.09 -21.83
C VAL A 532 -4.54 44.29 -22.58
N LEU A 533 -4.48 45.46 -21.95
CA LEU A 533 -3.83 46.65 -22.53
C LEU A 533 -2.32 46.44 -22.73
N TYR A 534 -1.65 45.72 -21.83
CA TYR A 534 -0.23 45.38 -21.95
C TYR A 534 0.03 44.41 -23.12
N SER A 535 -0.83 43.41 -23.31
CA SER A 535 -0.74 42.47 -24.45
C SER A 535 -1.05 43.11 -25.82
N VAL A 536 -1.83 44.19 -25.86
CA VAL A 536 -2.08 44.95 -27.10
C VAL A 536 -0.90 45.89 -27.43
N LYS A 537 -0.18 46.39 -26.42
CA LYS A 537 0.98 47.29 -26.57
C LYS A 537 2.16 46.63 -27.29
N ASP A 538 2.36 45.33 -27.11
CA ASP A 538 3.48 44.61 -27.72
C ASP A 538 3.29 44.34 -29.23
N LYS A 539 2.05 44.26 -29.71
CA LYS A 539 1.76 44.16 -31.15
C LYS A 539 1.86 45.49 -31.90
N LEU A 540 1.77 46.63 -31.20
CA LEU A 540 1.85 47.97 -31.81
C LEU A 540 3.32 48.46 -31.96
N ASN A 541 4.24 47.97 -31.13
CA ASN A 541 5.62 48.44 -31.07
C ASN A 541 6.54 47.94 -32.21
N VAL A 542 6.15 46.88 -32.93
CA VAL A 542 6.94 46.36 -34.06
C VAL A 542 6.71 47.17 -35.34
N ARG A 543 5.49 47.68 -35.57
CA ARG A 543 5.16 48.46 -36.78
C ARG A 543 5.64 49.92 -36.73
N ILE A 544 5.83 50.49 -35.54
CA ILE A 544 6.31 51.88 -35.36
C ILE A 544 7.84 51.95 -35.41
N ARG A 545 8.54 50.93 -34.88
CA ARG A 545 10.02 50.89 -34.88
C ARG A 545 10.64 50.79 -36.28
N GLN A 546 9.91 50.28 -37.27
CA GLN A 546 10.40 50.22 -38.65
C GLN A 546 10.23 51.56 -39.40
N ARG A 547 9.22 52.38 -39.05
CA ARG A 547 9.01 53.72 -39.66
C ARG A 547 9.77 54.86 -38.97
N VAL A 548 10.13 54.70 -37.70
CA VAL A 548 10.88 55.71 -36.94
C VAL A 548 12.39 55.63 -37.20
N ARG A 549 12.92 54.44 -37.54
CA ARG A 549 14.35 54.25 -37.84
C ARG A 549 14.79 54.86 -39.18
N GLU A 550 13.86 55.03 -40.12
CA GLU A 550 14.13 55.71 -41.40
C GLU A 550 14.02 57.25 -41.31
N ARG A 551 13.41 57.79 -40.25
CA ARG A 551 13.17 59.24 -40.10
C ARG A 551 14.14 59.96 -39.17
N ILE A 552 14.92 59.24 -38.36
CA ILE A 552 15.87 59.81 -37.37
C ILE A 552 17.29 60.04 -37.93
N ASN A 553 17.62 59.52 -39.13
CA ASN A 553 18.93 59.78 -39.78
C ASN A 553 18.98 61.08 -40.61
N ARG A 554 17.98 61.97 -40.49
CA ARG A 554 18.03 63.32 -41.06
C ARG A 554 17.73 64.34 -39.96
N GLU A 555 18.73 65.18 -39.69
CA GLU A 555 18.66 66.52 -39.08
C GLU A 555 18.89 66.68 -37.54
N MET A 556 20.14 67.09 -37.24
CA MET A 556 20.64 68.14 -36.32
C MET A 556 20.07 68.39 -34.90
N LYS A 557 20.98 68.22 -33.91
CA LYS A 557 21.52 69.13 -32.85
C LYS A 557 20.81 70.45 -32.41
N PRO A 558 21.09 70.98 -31.19
CA PRO A 558 20.09 71.31 -30.18
C PRO A 558 20.04 72.79 -29.74
N CYS A 559 18.87 73.29 -29.31
CA CYS A 559 18.72 74.09 -28.08
C CYS A 559 17.26 74.49 -27.79
N LYS A 560 16.88 74.34 -26.51
CA LYS A 560 15.81 75.02 -25.76
C LYS A 560 14.41 75.09 -26.39
N ILE A 561 13.47 74.34 -25.81
CA ILE A 561 12.30 74.91 -25.13
C ILE A 561 11.91 73.98 -23.97
N THR A 562 11.83 74.61 -22.81
CA THR A 562 11.29 74.15 -21.53
C THR A 562 9.80 73.81 -21.62
N GLY A 563 9.40 72.70 -21.00
CA GLY A 563 8.00 72.49 -20.58
C GLY A 563 7.38 71.13 -20.84
N PHE A 564 8.00 70.00 -20.41
CA PHE A 564 7.24 68.75 -20.18
C PHE A 564 7.94 67.65 -19.32
N VAL A 565 8.86 68.00 -18.40
CA VAL A 565 9.57 66.97 -17.57
C VAL A 565 9.74 67.41 -16.11
N LYS A 566 8.67 67.81 -15.43
CA LYS A 566 8.75 68.06 -13.98
C LYS A 566 7.69 67.38 -13.10
N ASP A 567 6.95 66.39 -13.63
CA ASP A 567 6.02 65.57 -12.84
C ASP A 567 6.32 64.06 -12.82
N ILE A 568 7.52 63.63 -13.26
CA ILE A 568 7.93 62.20 -13.25
C ILE A 568 9.05 61.90 -12.22
N SER A 569 9.48 62.86 -11.40
CA SER A 569 10.60 62.66 -10.47
C SER A 569 10.26 62.56 -8.97
N VAL A 570 8.98 62.50 -8.59
CA VAL A 570 8.59 62.17 -7.18
C VAL A 570 7.78 60.86 -7.07
N GLY A 571 7.27 60.30 -8.17
CA GLY A 571 6.54 59.02 -8.17
C GLY A 571 7.43 57.76 -8.18
N LEU A 572 8.63 57.82 -8.77
CA LEU A 572 9.44 56.61 -8.99
C LEU A 572 10.34 56.18 -7.83
N ARG A 573 10.29 56.85 -6.67
CA ARG A 573 11.05 56.43 -5.47
C ARG A 573 10.22 55.74 -4.40
N ARG A 574 8.90 55.55 -4.59
CA ARG A 574 8.03 54.77 -3.70
C ARG A 574 7.58 53.41 -4.25
N GLU A 575 7.65 53.17 -5.56
CA GLU A 575 7.22 51.87 -6.14
C GLU A 575 8.34 50.82 -6.20
N VAL A 576 9.62 51.22 -6.20
CA VAL A 576 10.74 50.27 -6.18
C VAL A 576 10.90 49.60 -4.79
N ASN A 577 10.52 50.28 -3.70
CA ASN A 577 10.60 49.71 -2.36
C ASN A 577 9.46 48.74 -2.03
N VAL A 578 8.30 48.81 -2.70
CA VAL A 578 7.20 47.84 -2.49
C VAL A 578 7.46 46.53 -3.24
N GLY A 579 8.06 46.62 -4.44
CA GLY A 579 8.47 45.43 -5.21
C GLY A 579 9.59 44.62 -4.54
N LEU A 580 10.58 45.29 -3.94
CA LEU A 580 11.64 44.63 -3.17
C LEU A 580 11.14 44.05 -1.83
N PHE A 581 10.19 44.71 -1.16
CA PHE A 581 9.59 44.22 0.08
C PHE A 581 8.66 43.01 -0.12
N LEU A 582 7.98 42.91 -1.27
CA LEU A 582 7.17 41.74 -1.64
C LEU A 582 8.05 40.55 -2.06
N HIS A 583 9.14 40.80 -2.79
CA HIS A 583 10.07 39.74 -3.18
C HIS A 583 10.80 39.14 -1.97
N ASP A 584 11.26 39.95 -1.01
CA ASP A 584 11.93 39.46 0.20
C ASP A 584 10.98 38.78 1.20
N ASN A 585 9.70 39.17 1.27
CA ASN A 585 8.73 38.47 2.11
C ASN A 585 8.23 37.17 1.49
N ILE A 586 8.11 37.07 0.17
CA ILE A 586 7.83 35.80 -0.52
C ILE A 586 9.01 34.85 -0.37
N LYS A 587 10.25 35.35 -0.46
CA LYS A 587 11.45 34.53 -0.21
C LYS A 587 11.56 34.09 1.26
N LYS A 588 11.18 34.93 2.23
CA LYS A 588 11.13 34.55 3.65
C LYS A 588 10.00 33.58 3.98
N PHE A 589 8.83 33.71 3.35
CA PHE A 589 7.71 32.78 3.52
C PHE A 589 8.04 31.40 2.93
N LEU A 590 8.77 31.35 1.82
CA LEU A 590 9.26 30.09 1.22
C LEU A 590 10.47 29.48 1.96
N ILE A 591 11.18 30.25 2.79
CA ILE A 591 12.32 29.76 3.60
C ILE A 591 11.89 29.36 5.02
N SER A 592 10.74 29.83 5.54
CA SER A 592 10.26 29.46 6.88
C SER A 592 9.54 28.10 6.96
N GLU A 593 9.26 27.42 5.85
CA GLU A 593 8.82 26.02 5.86
C GLU A 593 9.99 25.00 5.85
N TYR A 594 11.24 25.47 5.80
CA TYR A 594 12.41 24.59 5.72
C TYR A 594 13.38 24.68 6.90
N SER A 595 13.02 25.34 8.01
CA SER A 595 13.88 25.42 9.19
C SER A 595 13.12 25.50 10.52
N SER A 596 12.66 24.35 11.01
CA SER A 596 12.36 24.16 12.44
C SER A 596 12.49 22.70 12.85
N PHE A 597 13.72 22.18 12.85
CA PHE A 597 14.13 21.07 13.73
C PHE A 597 15.55 21.34 14.20
N ALA A 598 15.67 22.13 15.25
CA ALA A 598 16.86 22.18 16.10
C ALA A 598 16.38 21.94 17.53
N TYR A 599 16.66 20.75 18.07
CA TYR A 599 16.56 20.47 19.50
C TYR A 599 17.93 20.01 19.98
N SER A 600 18.42 20.66 21.04
CA SER A 600 19.51 20.20 21.89
C SER A 600 19.10 20.47 23.34
N PRO A 601 19.75 19.83 24.33
CA PRO A 601 19.13 18.89 25.23
C PRO A 601 19.00 19.51 26.63
N HIS A 602 18.08 19.02 27.46
CA HIS A 602 18.19 19.03 28.93
C HIS A 602 16.88 18.49 29.49
N PHE A 603 16.89 17.29 30.04
CA PHE A 603 16.32 17.03 31.36
C PHE A 603 17.00 15.77 31.92
N GLN A 604 17.65 15.99 33.06
CA GLN A 604 18.40 15.01 33.84
C GLN A 604 17.50 13.98 34.50
N ASP A 605 18.14 12.84 34.79
CA ASP A 605 17.77 11.81 35.74
C ASP A 605 17.06 12.33 36.99
N ASP A 606 16.06 11.58 37.45
CA ASP A 606 16.03 11.10 38.83
C ASP A 606 14.90 10.07 38.98
N PHE A 607 15.27 8.87 39.41
CA PHE A 607 14.56 7.94 40.31
C PHE A 607 15.05 6.51 40.09
N LEU A 608 16.27 6.25 40.55
CA LEU A 608 16.63 4.99 41.18
C LEU A 608 16.13 5.04 42.62
N SER A 609 15.40 4.03 43.10
CA SER A 609 15.73 3.32 44.35
C SER A 609 14.65 2.30 44.74
N SER A 610 15.14 1.06 44.90
CA SER A 610 14.79 0.09 45.96
C SER A 610 13.33 -0.17 46.30
N CYS A 611 12.90 -1.43 46.14
CA CYS A 611 12.17 -2.15 47.18
C CYS A 611 12.57 -3.64 47.13
N ASN A 612 13.22 -4.10 48.21
CA ASN A 612 13.53 -5.50 48.51
C ASN A 612 12.37 -6.14 49.30
N PHE A 613 12.45 -7.49 49.43
CA PHE A 613 11.75 -8.44 50.34
C PHE A 613 10.62 -9.30 49.73
N PRO A 614 10.38 -10.54 50.22
CA PRO A 614 11.27 -11.63 50.70
C PRO A 614 10.91 -13.00 50.02
N PRO A 615 11.54 -14.16 50.37
CA PRO A 615 11.41 -15.40 49.58
C PRO A 615 10.17 -16.21 49.98
N PHE A 616 9.47 -16.82 49.01
CA PHE A 616 8.42 -17.79 49.32
C PHE A 616 8.50 -19.07 48.48
N ASN A 617 8.44 -20.18 49.23
CA ASN A 617 8.58 -21.58 48.86
C ASN A 617 7.66 -22.03 47.72
N PHE A 618 8.24 -22.81 46.81
CA PHE A 618 7.51 -23.62 45.85
C PHE A 618 6.89 -24.84 46.54
N SER A 619 5.56 -24.88 46.61
CA SER A 619 4.83 -26.15 46.75
C SER A 619 3.69 -26.18 45.75
N ASN A 620 3.88 -27.02 44.73
CA ASN A 620 2.89 -27.69 43.88
C ASN A 620 1.55 -26.99 43.63
N ARG A 621 1.44 -26.32 42.49
CA ARG A 621 0.25 -26.36 41.64
C ARG A 621 0.67 -26.53 40.18
N LYS A 622 0.20 -27.61 39.57
CA LYS A 622 0.30 -27.88 38.13
C LYS A 622 -0.51 -26.84 37.35
N ALA A 623 -0.05 -26.58 36.12
CA ALA A 623 -0.63 -25.79 35.02
C ALA A 623 -0.14 -24.33 34.90
N VAL A 624 0.82 -24.09 33.99
CA VAL A 624 0.78 -23.18 32.81
C VAL A 624 1.99 -23.54 31.94
N SER A 625 1.81 -23.94 30.69
CA SER A 625 2.92 -24.01 29.72
C SER A 625 3.31 -22.59 29.31
N LYS A 626 4.15 -21.94 30.13
CA LYS A 626 4.91 -20.75 29.75
C LYS A 626 6.11 -21.24 28.94
N ASP A 627 6.19 -20.87 27.67
CA ASP A 627 7.43 -20.60 26.91
C ASP A 627 7.07 -20.33 25.44
N TRP A 628 7.48 -19.18 24.91
CA TRP A 628 7.42 -18.94 23.47
C TRP A 628 8.41 -19.88 22.77
N LYS A 629 7.90 -20.74 21.88
CA LYS A 629 8.73 -21.58 21.02
C LYS A 629 9.07 -20.83 19.75
N ALA A 630 10.36 -20.61 19.51
CA ALA A 630 10.87 -20.11 18.24
C ALA A 630 10.45 -21.05 17.09
N PRO A 631 10.37 -20.57 15.84
CA PRO A 631 10.02 -21.41 14.69
C PRO A 631 10.96 -22.63 14.60
N GLU A 632 10.40 -23.84 14.63
CA GLU A 632 11.18 -25.09 14.49
C GLU A 632 11.72 -25.26 13.06
N GLU A 633 11.07 -24.62 12.08
CA GLU A 633 11.47 -24.62 10.67
C GLU A 633 11.83 -23.20 10.22
N LEU A 634 13.08 -23.01 9.81
CA LEU A 634 13.60 -21.72 9.30
C LEU A 634 13.26 -21.48 7.82
N TRP A 635 12.72 -22.49 7.14
CA TRP A 635 12.34 -22.39 5.74
C TRP A 635 10.96 -21.76 5.60
N HIS A 636 10.82 -20.80 4.70
CA HIS A 636 9.57 -20.08 4.45
C HIS A 636 9.48 -19.57 3.01
N SER A 637 8.27 -19.24 2.54
CA SER A 637 8.01 -18.69 1.20
C SER A 637 7.97 -17.16 1.15
N MET A 638 8.16 -16.47 2.28
CA MET A 638 8.10 -15.00 2.35
C MET A 638 9.12 -14.34 1.41
N SER A 639 8.69 -13.26 0.75
CA SER A 639 9.58 -12.39 -0.02
C SER A 639 10.54 -11.62 0.90
N ASP A 640 11.66 -11.09 0.37
CA ASP A 640 12.58 -10.26 1.18
C ASP A 640 11.85 -9.05 1.79
N LYS A 641 10.90 -8.44 1.05
CA LYS A 641 10.13 -7.29 1.52
C LYS A 641 9.25 -7.67 2.70
N GLU A 642 8.54 -8.79 2.59
CA GLU A 642 7.68 -9.31 3.67
C GLU A 642 8.51 -9.73 4.89
N LEU A 643 9.61 -10.46 4.68
CA LEU A 643 10.51 -10.89 5.75
C LEU A 643 11.11 -9.70 6.51
N LEU A 644 11.61 -8.68 5.81
CA LEU A 644 12.17 -7.48 6.43
C LEU A 644 11.10 -6.70 7.20
N TRP A 645 9.89 -6.58 6.66
CA TRP A 645 8.76 -5.93 7.33
C TRP A 645 8.31 -6.69 8.59
N ARG A 646 8.25 -8.03 8.56
CA ARG A 646 7.96 -8.81 9.77
C ARG A 646 9.07 -8.69 10.81
N ALA A 647 10.33 -8.71 10.37
CA ALA A 647 11.49 -8.59 11.24
C ALA A 647 11.63 -7.20 11.88
N SER A 648 11.06 -6.15 11.28
CA SER A 648 11.05 -4.80 11.84
C SER A 648 9.97 -4.57 12.90
N MET A 649 9.06 -5.53 13.12
CA MET A 649 8.04 -5.41 14.17
C MET A 649 8.67 -5.41 15.57
N VAL A 650 8.40 -4.37 16.34
CA VAL A 650 8.87 -4.23 17.73
C VAL A 650 7.66 -4.20 18.68
N PRO A 651 7.66 -5.01 19.76
CA PRO A 651 6.59 -4.97 20.75
C PRO A 651 6.58 -3.61 21.48
N GLN A 652 5.40 -2.99 21.56
CA GLN A 652 5.21 -1.73 22.31
C GLN A 652 5.18 -1.95 23.83
N VAL A 653 4.91 -3.19 24.27
CA VAL A 653 5.04 -3.61 25.68
C VAL A 653 6.39 -4.28 25.87
N LEU A 654 7.32 -3.58 26.52
CA LEU A 654 8.70 -4.06 26.70
C LEU A 654 8.82 -5.23 27.70
N LYS A 655 7.84 -5.38 28.61
CA LYS A 655 7.85 -6.43 29.63
C LYS A 655 7.27 -7.72 29.06
N CYS A 656 8.12 -8.72 28.88
CA CYS A 656 7.70 -10.04 28.42
C CYS A 656 6.87 -10.76 29.49
N PRO A 657 5.73 -11.40 29.14
CA PRO A 657 4.86 -12.09 30.11
C PRO A 657 5.45 -13.42 30.65
N TYR A 658 6.62 -13.83 30.18
CA TYR A 658 7.36 -15.02 30.60
C TYR A 658 8.85 -14.72 30.79
N ASN A 659 9.54 -15.59 31.53
CA ASN A 659 10.99 -15.49 31.71
C ASN A 659 11.67 -15.86 30.40
N ARG A 660 12.40 -14.91 29.82
CA ARG A 660 13.07 -15.05 28.53
C ARG A 660 14.58 -15.09 28.74
N THR A 661 15.22 -16.16 28.29
CA THR A 661 16.69 -16.26 28.28
C THR A 661 17.24 -15.61 27.01
N PRO A 662 18.11 -14.59 27.12
CA PRO A 662 18.74 -13.97 25.96
C PRO A 662 19.56 -14.98 25.15
N LYS A 663 19.39 -15.00 23.83
CA LYS A 663 20.17 -15.84 22.92
C LYS A 663 21.08 -15.02 22.03
N ILE A 664 22.12 -15.69 21.53
CA ILE A 664 23.00 -15.17 20.48
C ILE A 664 22.68 -15.88 19.16
N ALA A 665 22.34 -15.10 18.14
CA ALA A 665 22.16 -15.56 16.77
C ALA A 665 23.51 -15.60 16.04
N PHE A 666 23.96 -16.80 15.72
CA PHE A 666 25.13 -17.04 14.88
C PHE A 666 24.70 -17.18 13.42
N MET A 667 25.01 -16.16 12.62
CA MET A 667 24.59 -16.02 11.24
C MET A 667 25.77 -16.31 10.31
N PHE A 668 25.73 -17.45 9.62
CA PHE A 668 26.77 -17.89 8.70
C PHE A 668 26.41 -17.53 7.26
N LEU A 669 27.23 -16.69 6.64
CA LEU A 669 27.17 -16.41 5.20
C LEU A 669 28.27 -17.20 4.49
N THR A 670 27.90 -18.20 3.70
CA THR A 670 28.84 -19.16 3.11
C THR A 670 28.62 -19.33 1.60
N ARG A 671 29.69 -19.71 0.88
CA ARG A 671 29.56 -20.11 -0.53
C ARG A 671 29.06 -21.55 -0.69
N GLY A 672 29.17 -22.37 0.35
CA GLY A 672 28.77 -23.78 0.34
C GLY A 672 29.03 -24.43 1.68
N ARG A 673 29.70 -25.60 1.67
CA ARG A 673 30.05 -26.38 2.86
C ARG A 673 30.86 -25.58 3.88
N LEU A 674 30.65 -25.89 5.17
CA LEU A 674 31.37 -25.36 6.32
C LEU A 674 32.54 -26.29 6.67
N PRO A 675 33.76 -26.09 6.14
CA PRO A 675 34.87 -27.00 6.39
C PRO A 675 35.31 -27.02 7.85
N LEU A 676 35.03 -25.96 8.60
CA LEU A 676 35.36 -25.84 10.02
C LEU A 676 34.17 -26.21 10.94
N ALA A 677 33.11 -26.82 10.40
CA ALA A 677 31.93 -27.23 11.17
C ALA A 677 32.28 -28.09 12.41
N PRO A 678 33.22 -29.05 12.37
CA PRO A 678 33.55 -29.84 13.56
C PRO A 678 34.10 -29.02 14.74
N LEU A 679 34.80 -27.92 14.47
CA LEU A 679 35.25 -27.00 15.52
C LEU A 679 34.07 -26.23 16.12
N TRP A 680 33.14 -25.78 15.28
CA TRP A 680 31.92 -25.10 15.73
C TRP A 680 30.98 -26.04 16.49
N GLU A 681 30.88 -27.30 16.10
CA GLU A 681 30.13 -28.33 16.83
C GLU A 681 30.66 -28.47 18.27
N ARG A 682 31.98 -28.53 18.45
CA ARG A 682 32.60 -28.52 19.80
C ARG A 682 32.34 -27.23 20.57
N PHE A 683 32.32 -26.09 19.88
CA PHE A 683 32.01 -24.80 20.51
C PHE A 683 30.56 -24.72 21.00
N PHE A 684 29.59 -25.25 20.26
CA PHE A 684 28.18 -25.18 20.60
C PHE A 684 27.71 -26.27 21.58
N ASN A 685 28.40 -27.41 21.63
CA ASN A 685 28.03 -28.57 22.43
C ASN A 685 27.75 -28.20 23.90
N GLY A 686 26.60 -28.64 24.43
CA GLY A 686 26.22 -28.44 25.84
C GLY A 686 25.71 -27.03 26.19
N ASN A 687 25.47 -26.18 25.20
CA ASN A 687 24.97 -24.81 25.39
C ASN A 687 23.61 -24.58 24.71
N GLU A 688 22.85 -25.66 24.49
CA GLU A 688 21.54 -25.63 23.83
C GLU A 688 20.58 -24.67 24.57
N GLY A 689 19.89 -23.82 23.81
CA GLY A 689 18.96 -22.83 24.36
C GLY A 689 19.55 -21.43 24.59
N LEU A 690 20.88 -21.27 24.57
CA LEU A 690 21.57 -19.97 24.65
C LEU A 690 21.95 -19.38 23.29
N TYR A 691 21.77 -20.13 22.22
CA TYR A 691 22.11 -19.70 20.86
C TYR A 691 21.07 -20.15 19.84
N SER A 692 21.14 -19.53 18.67
CA SER A 692 20.43 -19.92 17.45
C SER A 692 21.41 -19.83 16.27
N ILE A 693 21.22 -20.67 15.24
CA ILE A 693 22.10 -20.74 14.07
C ILE A 693 21.28 -20.50 12.81
N TYR A 694 21.77 -19.62 11.96
CA TYR A 694 21.17 -19.31 10.66
C TYR A 694 22.24 -19.42 9.58
N LEU A 695 21.97 -20.18 8.52
CA LEU A 695 22.90 -20.42 7.42
C LEU A 695 22.32 -19.88 6.11
N HIS A 696 23.04 -18.95 5.49
CA HIS A 696 22.79 -18.52 4.13
C HIS A 696 23.90 -19.06 3.23
N ALA A 697 23.57 -20.06 2.42
CA ALA A 697 24.49 -20.72 1.49
C ALA A 697 24.10 -20.45 0.03
N SER A 698 25.01 -20.69 -0.92
CA SER A 698 24.64 -20.65 -2.34
C SER A 698 23.39 -21.51 -2.61
N PRO A 699 22.39 -21.04 -3.38
CA PRO A 699 21.21 -21.84 -3.72
C PRO A 699 21.55 -23.16 -4.43
N GLU A 700 22.69 -23.21 -5.12
CA GLU A 700 23.21 -24.41 -5.79
C GLU A 700 23.74 -25.45 -4.80
N PHE A 701 23.99 -25.07 -3.55
CA PHE A 701 24.48 -25.96 -2.51
C PHE A 701 23.32 -26.65 -1.79
N THR A 702 23.16 -27.95 -2.06
CA THR A 702 22.01 -28.76 -1.59
C THR A 702 22.33 -29.72 -0.44
N TYR A 703 23.59 -29.83 -0.03
CA TYR A 703 23.99 -30.73 1.05
C TYR A 703 23.39 -30.30 2.39
N GLU A 704 22.70 -31.23 3.04
CA GLU A 704 22.16 -31.07 4.39
C GLU A 704 23.01 -31.90 5.37
N PRO A 705 23.50 -31.32 6.49
CA PRO A 705 24.22 -32.04 7.54
C PRO A 705 23.39 -33.18 8.16
N PRO A 706 24.01 -34.15 8.86
CA PRO A 706 23.28 -35.18 9.60
C PRO A 706 22.45 -34.56 10.73
N LYS A 707 21.37 -35.23 11.15
CA LYS A 707 20.47 -34.78 12.24
C LYS A 707 21.18 -34.51 13.58
N SER A 708 22.33 -35.14 13.81
CA SER A 708 23.18 -34.95 14.98
C SER A 708 23.97 -33.63 14.96
N SER A 709 24.11 -33.00 13.78
CA SER A 709 24.85 -31.75 13.65
C SER A 709 24.00 -30.56 14.12
N VAL A 710 24.62 -29.62 14.82
CA VAL A 710 23.99 -28.35 15.23
C VAL A 710 23.53 -27.50 14.03
N PHE A 711 24.08 -27.77 12.84
CA PHE A 711 23.75 -27.10 11.58
C PHE A 711 22.57 -27.74 10.82
N TYR A 712 22.01 -28.85 11.30
CA TYR A 712 20.87 -29.52 10.67
C TYR A 712 19.64 -28.60 10.59
N LYS A 713 19.05 -28.47 9.40
CA LYS A 713 17.88 -27.61 9.11
C LYS A 713 18.06 -26.15 9.53
N ARG A 714 19.30 -25.65 9.52
CA ARG A 714 19.61 -24.25 9.85
C ARG A 714 19.66 -23.32 8.63
N ARG A 715 19.41 -23.84 7.43
CA ARG A 715 19.46 -23.06 6.18
C ARG A 715 18.22 -22.20 6.01
N ILE A 716 18.42 -20.90 5.83
CA ILE A 716 17.35 -19.94 5.49
C ILE A 716 17.11 -19.93 3.98
N PRO A 717 15.94 -19.45 3.48
CA PRO A 717 15.74 -19.19 2.06
C PRO A 717 16.86 -18.28 1.52
N SER A 718 17.73 -18.83 0.68
CA SER A 718 18.97 -18.16 0.25
C SER A 718 18.91 -17.73 -1.22
N LYS A 719 19.64 -16.67 -1.58
CA LYS A 719 19.75 -16.17 -2.98
C LYS A 719 21.22 -16.12 -3.43
N PRO A 720 21.52 -16.02 -4.73
CA PRO A 720 22.90 -15.89 -5.20
C PRO A 720 23.57 -14.63 -4.65
N VAL A 721 24.85 -14.74 -4.25
CA VAL A 721 25.62 -13.66 -3.64
C VAL A 721 26.92 -13.43 -4.40
N GLU A 722 27.21 -12.16 -4.67
CA GLU A 722 28.43 -11.74 -5.36
C GLU A 722 29.19 -10.71 -4.52
N TRP A 723 30.52 -10.83 -4.49
CA TRP A 723 31.37 -9.91 -3.74
C TRP A 723 31.36 -8.50 -4.35
N GLY A 724 31.32 -7.48 -3.49
CA GLY A 724 31.30 -6.07 -3.90
C GLY A 724 30.00 -5.60 -4.56
N LYS A 725 28.97 -6.46 -4.66
CA LYS A 725 27.64 -6.11 -5.19
C LYS A 725 26.61 -5.99 -4.07
N THR A 726 25.45 -5.44 -4.42
CA THR A 726 24.29 -5.28 -3.52
C THR A 726 23.84 -6.61 -2.91
N THR A 727 24.00 -7.72 -3.64
CA THR A 727 23.57 -9.06 -3.23
C THR A 727 24.27 -9.56 -1.96
N MET A 728 25.46 -9.05 -1.64
CA MET A 728 26.14 -9.31 -0.38
C MET A 728 25.36 -8.77 0.82
N VAL A 729 25.01 -7.48 0.75
CA VAL A 729 24.21 -6.81 1.79
C VAL A 729 22.80 -7.38 1.85
N ASP A 730 22.24 -7.81 0.72
CA ASP A 730 20.93 -8.47 0.68
C ASP A 730 20.92 -9.78 1.50
N ALA A 731 22.00 -10.56 1.42
CA ALA A 731 22.16 -11.78 2.20
C ALA A 731 22.36 -11.50 3.70
N GLU A 732 23.13 -10.47 4.05
CA GLU A 732 23.33 -10.02 5.43
C GLU A 732 22.01 -9.56 6.06
N ARG A 733 21.25 -8.72 5.37
CA ARG A 733 19.92 -8.27 5.81
C ARG A 733 18.95 -9.44 5.93
N ARG A 734 19.01 -10.43 5.04
CA ARG A 734 18.16 -11.63 5.10
C ARG A 734 18.48 -12.53 6.29
N LEU A 735 19.76 -12.71 6.60
CA LEU A 735 20.22 -13.41 7.80
C LEU A 735 19.72 -12.70 9.06
N LEU A 736 19.92 -11.38 9.15
CA LEU A 736 19.42 -10.56 10.26
C LEU A 736 17.91 -10.67 10.42
N ALA A 737 17.16 -10.56 9.34
CA ALA A 737 15.70 -10.60 9.38
C ALA A 737 15.17 -11.96 9.85
N ASN A 738 15.73 -13.06 9.34
CA ASN A 738 15.39 -14.41 9.83
C ASN A 738 15.72 -14.58 11.32
N ALA A 739 16.87 -14.04 11.75
CA ALA A 739 17.28 -14.11 13.14
C ALA A 739 16.39 -13.28 14.07
N LEU A 740 15.87 -12.14 13.61
CA LEU A 740 15.01 -11.25 14.39
C LEU A 740 13.63 -11.85 14.69
N LEU A 741 13.16 -12.80 13.86
CA LEU A 741 11.90 -13.52 14.08
C LEU A 741 11.91 -14.37 15.36
N ASP A 742 13.08 -14.88 15.81
CA ASP A 742 13.18 -15.39 17.18
C ASP A 742 13.36 -14.21 18.11
N PHE A 743 12.27 -13.87 18.80
CA PHE A 743 12.28 -12.82 19.81
C PHE A 743 13.37 -13.07 20.85
N SER A 744 13.77 -14.31 21.15
CA SER A 744 14.83 -14.69 22.10
C SER A 744 16.22 -14.17 21.76
N ASN A 745 16.49 -13.88 20.48
CA ASN A 745 17.78 -13.38 20.05
C ASN A 745 17.97 -11.91 20.44
N GLU A 746 19.02 -11.62 21.22
CA GLU A 746 19.43 -10.26 21.61
C GLU A 746 20.68 -9.79 20.89
N ARG A 747 21.53 -10.73 20.45
CA ARG A 747 22.83 -10.46 19.85
C ARG A 747 22.94 -11.18 18.52
N PHE A 748 23.45 -10.51 17.50
CA PHE A 748 23.48 -11.01 16.13
C PHE A 748 24.91 -10.94 15.59
N VAL A 749 25.52 -12.10 15.35
CA VAL A 749 26.92 -12.22 14.95
C VAL A 749 27.01 -12.73 13.51
N LEU A 750 27.63 -11.96 12.61
CA LEU A 750 27.89 -12.38 11.24
C LEU A 750 29.23 -13.12 11.13
N LEU A 751 29.21 -14.33 10.55
CA LEU A 751 30.35 -15.22 10.37
C LEU A 751 30.44 -15.75 8.92
N SER A 752 31.61 -16.27 8.56
CA SER A 752 31.86 -16.94 7.28
C SER A 752 32.37 -18.36 7.49
N GLU A 753 32.45 -19.13 6.41
CA GLU A 753 33.00 -20.49 6.41
C GLU A 753 34.49 -20.59 6.80
N THR A 754 35.17 -19.44 6.89
CA THR A 754 36.59 -19.32 7.27
C THR A 754 36.81 -18.71 8.66
N CYS A 755 35.74 -18.56 9.44
CA CYS A 755 35.80 -18.03 10.81
C CYS A 755 35.99 -19.13 11.85
N ILE A 756 36.71 -18.80 12.93
CA ILE A 756 36.91 -19.64 14.11
C ILE A 756 36.57 -18.87 15.40
N PRO A 757 36.07 -19.54 16.45
CA PRO A 757 36.01 -18.97 17.80
C PRO A 757 37.41 -18.93 18.43
N LEU A 758 37.68 -17.91 19.26
CA LEU A 758 38.94 -17.77 20.00
C LEU A 758 38.84 -18.14 21.49
N PHE A 759 37.61 -18.21 21.99
CA PHE A 759 37.29 -18.52 23.38
C PHE A 759 36.15 -19.53 23.44
N ASN A 760 35.94 -20.11 24.62
CA ASN A 760 34.80 -21.00 24.87
C ASN A 760 33.45 -20.28 24.78
N PHE A 761 32.37 -21.05 24.62
CA PHE A 761 31.04 -20.49 24.44
C PHE A 761 30.61 -19.59 25.60
N THR A 762 30.83 -20.02 26.84
CA THR A 762 30.45 -19.27 28.05
C THR A 762 31.10 -17.89 28.08
N THR A 763 32.38 -17.79 27.71
CA THR A 763 33.12 -16.52 27.64
C THR A 763 32.54 -15.64 26.54
N VAL A 764 32.33 -16.17 25.34
CA VAL A 764 31.73 -15.44 24.21
C VAL A 764 30.32 -14.96 24.57
N TYR A 765 29.52 -15.82 25.20
CA TYR A 765 28.15 -15.53 25.60
C TYR A 765 28.09 -14.38 26.60
N ASN A 766 28.85 -14.50 27.70
CA ASN A 766 28.91 -13.48 28.74
C ASN A 766 29.49 -12.17 28.19
N TYR A 767 30.50 -12.23 27.32
CA TYR A 767 31.09 -11.04 26.71
C TYR A 767 30.07 -10.28 25.84
N LEU A 768 29.29 -10.98 25.02
CA LEU A 768 28.32 -10.34 24.13
C LEU A 768 27.05 -9.90 24.86
N VAL A 769 26.45 -10.77 25.67
CA VAL A 769 25.19 -10.45 26.37
C VAL A 769 25.36 -9.28 27.33
N ASN A 770 26.48 -9.21 28.06
CA ASN A 770 26.76 -8.12 29.01
C ASN A 770 27.35 -6.86 28.36
N SER A 771 27.57 -6.83 27.03
CA SER A 771 28.10 -5.65 26.35
C SER A 771 27.07 -4.51 26.37
N LYS A 772 27.48 -3.26 26.63
CA LYS A 772 26.58 -2.09 26.48
C LYS A 772 26.41 -1.68 25.01
N GLN A 773 27.39 -1.99 24.16
CA GLN A 773 27.47 -1.51 22.78
C GLN A 773 27.48 -2.69 21.79
N SER A 774 27.26 -2.35 20.51
CA SER A 774 27.40 -3.25 19.37
C SER A 774 28.80 -3.15 18.77
N PHE A 775 29.33 -4.26 18.25
CA PHE A 775 30.68 -4.32 17.66
C PHE A 775 30.66 -4.24 16.13
N LEU A 776 30.66 -3.00 15.62
CA LEU A 776 30.76 -2.70 14.20
C LEU A 776 31.89 -1.67 13.96
N SER A 777 32.81 -1.96 13.04
CA SER A 777 33.87 -1.01 12.68
C SER A 777 33.29 0.12 11.83
N SER A 778 33.46 1.36 12.26
CA SER A 778 33.04 2.54 11.50
C SER A 778 34.06 3.66 11.68
N PHE A 779 34.74 4.03 10.60
CA PHE A 779 35.76 5.07 10.59
C PHE A 779 35.73 5.88 9.29
N ASP A 780 36.24 7.09 9.37
CA ASP A 780 36.40 7.99 8.21
C ASP A 780 37.80 7.82 7.62
N ASP A 781 37.87 7.25 6.42
CA ASP A 781 39.12 6.96 5.71
C ASP A 781 39.32 8.01 4.61
N PRO A 782 40.27 8.95 4.76
CA PRO A 782 40.44 10.05 3.81
C PRO A 782 41.05 9.61 2.47
N THR A 783 41.47 8.35 2.33
CA THR A 783 42.15 7.86 1.12
C THR A 783 41.18 7.58 -0.04
N ASN A 784 41.74 7.25 -1.21
CA ASN A 784 40.96 6.87 -2.40
C ASN A 784 40.08 5.63 -2.18
N VAL A 785 40.47 4.73 -1.26
CA VAL A 785 39.69 3.53 -0.91
C VAL A 785 38.68 3.77 0.20
N GLY A 786 38.59 5.00 0.73
CA GLY A 786 37.59 5.45 1.69
C GLY A 786 36.68 6.51 1.07
N ARG A 787 36.97 7.80 1.33
CA ARG A 787 36.24 8.95 0.76
C ARG A 787 36.28 9.00 -0.77
N GLY A 788 37.34 8.50 -1.41
CA GLY A 788 37.40 8.43 -2.88
C GLY A 788 36.37 7.51 -3.53
N ARG A 789 35.73 6.62 -2.74
CA ARG A 789 34.64 5.74 -3.19
C ARG A 789 33.25 6.36 -3.00
N TYR A 790 33.15 7.53 -2.38
CA TYR A 790 31.88 8.23 -2.19
C TYR A 790 31.32 8.73 -3.51
N ASN A 791 30.03 8.45 -3.76
CA ASN A 791 29.31 8.98 -4.92
C ASN A 791 28.50 10.21 -4.51
N LYS A 792 28.81 11.37 -5.11
CA LYS A 792 28.10 12.64 -4.84
C LYS A 792 26.59 12.59 -5.12
N ARG A 793 26.13 11.67 -5.97
CA ARG A 793 24.68 11.45 -6.22
C ARG A 793 23.92 10.90 -5.02
N MET A 794 24.62 10.39 -4.01
CA MET A 794 23.99 9.98 -2.75
C MET A 794 23.55 11.17 -1.89
N TRP A 795 23.99 12.40 -2.20
CA TRP A 795 23.46 13.61 -1.59
C TRP A 795 22.06 13.93 -2.15
N PRO A 796 21.07 14.34 -1.33
CA PRO A 796 21.20 14.79 0.06
C PRO A 796 21.10 13.69 1.13
N ALA A 797 20.71 12.47 0.79
CA ALA A 797 20.47 11.40 1.78
C ALA A 797 21.74 11.03 2.57
N VAL A 798 22.88 10.88 1.89
CA VAL A 798 24.20 10.62 2.49
C VAL A 798 25.17 11.68 2.03
N SER A 799 25.62 12.52 2.95
CA SER A 799 26.68 13.51 2.70
C SER A 799 28.07 12.88 2.83
N LEU A 800 29.10 13.56 2.30
CA LEU A 800 30.48 13.09 2.48
C LEU A 800 30.90 13.03 3.96
N SER A 801 30.39 13.92 4.81
CA SER A 801 30.65 13.88 6.26
C SER A 801 30.02 12.69 6.96
N ASP A 802 28.96 12.13 6.39
CA ASP A 802 28.28 10.94 6.89
C ASP A 802 29.01 9.64 6.47
N TRP A 803 29.77 9.69 5.38
CA TRP A 803 30.41 8.53 4.75
C TRP A 803 31.42 7.85 5.68
N ARG A 804 31.25 6.55 5.89
CA ARG A 804 32.16 5.73 6.70
C ARG A 804 32.57 4.48 5.97
N LYS A 805 33.71 3.95 6.38
CA LYS A 805 34.24 2.64 5.99
C LYS A 805 34.27 1.73 7.20
N GLY A 806 34.03 0.45 6.97
CA GLY A 806 33.97 -0.57 7.98
C GLY A 806 34.34 -1.95 7.46
N SER A 807 34.47 -2.89 8.40
CA SER A 807 34.53 -4.31 8.06
C SER A 807 33.13 -4.83 7.77
N GLN A 808 33.03 -5.75 6.81
CA GLN A 808 31.79 -6.51 6.57
C GLN A 808 31.29 -7.23 7.84
N TRP A 809 32.22 -7.75 8.66
CA TRP A 809 31.89 -8.51 9.87
C TRP A 809 31.46 -7.57 10.99
N PHE A 810 30.31 -7.87 11.57
CA PHE A 810 29.75 -7.15 12.70
C PHE A 810 29.14 -8.10 13.73
N GLU A 811 29.07 -7.61 14.95
CA GLU A 811 28.03 -8.00 15.90
C GLU A 811 27.17 -6.78 16.18
N VAL A 812 25.86 -7.01 16.29
CA VAL A 812 24.91 -5.96 16.67
C VAL A 812 23.91 -6.43 17.71
N HIS A 813 23.53 -5.51 18.59
CA HIS A 813 22.42 -5.69 19.52
C HIS A 813 21.08 -5.61 18.78
N ARG A 814 20.04 -6.26 19.33
CA ARG A 814 18.69 -6.33 18.73
C ARG A 814 18.14 -4.98 18.28
N LYS A 815 18.29 -3.95 19.12
CA LYS A 815 17.82 -2.60 18.78
C LYS A 815 18.45 -2.10 17.47
N LEU A 816 19.77 -2.27 17.30
CA LEU A 816 20.46 -1.85 16.08
C LEU A 816 20.15 -2.78 14.89
N ALA A 817 19.96 -4.07 15.13
CA ALA A 817 19.53 -5.03 14.11
C ALA A 817 18.17 -4.64 13.50
N VAL A 818 17.21 -4.22 14.33
CA VAL A 818 15.89 -3.74 13.89
C VAL A 818 16.05 -2.50 13.00
N GLU A 819 16.86 -1.52 13.39
CA GLU A 819 17.12 -0.33 12.56
C GLU A 819 17.73 -0.71 11.20
N ILE A 820 18.67 -1.65 11.17
CA ILE A 820 19.31 -2.12 9.92
C ILE A 820 18.29 -2.76 8.96
N VAL A 821 17.37 -3.59 9.47
CA VAL A 821 16.36 -4.23 8.62
C VAL A 821 15.23 -3.27 8.23
N SER A 822 14.95 -2.27 9.06
CA SER A 822 13.92 -1.24 8.84
C SER A 822 14.37 -0.14 7.88
N ASP A 823 15.66 -0.05 7.55
CA ASP A 823 16.18 0.99 6.66
C ASP A 823 15.57 0.93 5.25
N ASP A 824 14.80 1.97 4.95
CA ASP A 824 14.10 2.25 3.70
C ASP A 824 14.61 3.53 3.00
N ILE A 825 15.62 4.20 3.56
CA ILE A 825 16.19 5.45 3.03
C ILE A 825 17.62 5.22 2.52
N TYR A 826 18.52 4.73 3.38
CA TYR A 826 19.95 4.69 3.05
C TYR A 826 20.28 3.47 2.19
N TYR A 827 19.72 2.31 2.48
CA TYR A 827 19.95 1.13 1.66
C TYR A 827 19.52 1.33 0.19
N PRO A 828 18.32 1.86 -0.13
CA PRO A 828 17.98 2.16 -1.52
C PRO A 828 18.94 3.15 -2.16
N THR A 829 19.35 4.19 -1.42
CA THR A 829 20.36 5.17 -1.88
C THR A 829 21.69 4.51 -2.23
N PHE A 830 22.19 3.62 -1.36
CA PHE A 830 23.39 2.84 -1.64
C PHE A 830 23.19 1.88 -2.80
N LYS A 831 22.05 1.17 -2.87
CA LYS A 831 21.73 0.23 -3.94
C LYS A 831 21.69 0.88 -5.32
N GLU A 832 21.17 2.10 -5.38
CA GLU A 832 21.06 2.86 -6.62
C GLU A 832 22.42 3.43 -7.06
N HIS A 833 23.15 4.06 -6.13
CA HIS A 833 24.29 4.91 -6.48
C HIS A 833 25.67 4.31 -6.14
N CYS A 834 25.76 3.26 -5.31
CA CYS A 834 27.02 2.59 -5.00
C CYS A 834 27.37 1.59 -6.10
N ARG A 835 28.05 2.07 -7.13
CA ARG A 835 28.65 1.27 -8.20
C ARG A 835 30.16 1.38 -8.14
N PRO A 836 30.93 0.38 -8.62
CA PRO A 836 32.39 0.45 -8.64
C PRO A 836 32.88 1.83 -9.12
N PRO A 837 33.76 2.51 -8.36
CA PRO A 837 34.63 1.98 -7.30
C PRO A 837 34.01 1.87 -5.90
N CYS A 838 32.71 2.13 -5.73
CA CYS A 838 31.98 1.96 -4.46
C CYS A 838 31.60 0.49 -4.21
N TYR A 839 31.81 0.01 -2.97
CA TYR A 839 31.45 -1.34 -2.52
C TYR A 839 30.55 -1.25 -1.28
N MET A 840 29.34 -1.81 -1.37
CA MET A 840 28.33 -1.65 -0.31
C MET A 840 28.70 -2.38 0.98
N ASP A 841 29.31 -3.56 0.89
CA ASP A 841 29.74 -4.39 2.03
C ASP A 841 30.84 -3.73 2.89
N GLU A 842 31.53 -2.72 2.36
CA GLU A 842 32.52 -1.93 3.11
C GLU A 842 31.96 -0.62 3.69
N HIS A 843 30.85 -0.10 3.15
CA HIS A 843 30.43 1.29 3.42
C HIS A 843 29.00 1.44 3.93
N TYR A 844 28.07 0.58 3.54
CA TYR A 844 26.64 0.75 3.84
C TYR A 844 26.36 0.74 5.35
N LEU A 845 26.66 -0.37 6.05
CA LEU A 845 26.34 -0.49 7.48
C LEU A 845 27.13 0.52 8.32
N ALA A 846 28.41 0.75 8.02
CA ALA A 846 29.22 1.73 8.74
C ALA A 846 28.66 3.16 8.61
N THR A 847 28.18 3.52 7.42
CA THR A 847 27.56 4.82 7.16
C THR A 847 26.18 4.92 7.79
N LEU A 848 25.35 3.89 7.65
CA LEU A 848 24.02 3.83 8.26
C LEU A 848 24.11 4.06 9.77
N VAL A 849 24.95 3.29 10.46
CA VAL A 849 25.09 3.39 11.92
C VAL A 849 25.61 4.76 12.36
N ASN A 850 26.53 5.35 11.60
CA ASN A 850 27.00 6.71 11.84
C ASN A 850 25.89 7.77 11.63
N LYS A 851 24.92 7.52 10.74
CA LYS A 851 23.74 8.39 10.54
C LYS A 851 22.75 8.29 11.69
N ILE A 852 22.40 7.06 12.09
CA ILE A 852 21.24 6.82 12.93
C ILE A 852 21.57 6.73 14.43
N SER A 853 22.79 6.33 14.81
CA SER A 853 23.12 6.06 16.23
C SER A 853 24.63 5.93 16.48
N THR A 854 25.34 7.06 16.62
CA THR A 854 26.79 7.08 16.94
C THR A 854 27.13 6.51 18.33
N ASN A 855 26.19 6.53 19.28
CA ASN A 855 26.44 6.12 20.67
C ASN A 855 26.20 4.62 20.94
N MET A 856 25.69 3.88 19.94
CA MET A 856 25.33 2.46 20.11
C MET A 856 26.44 1.48 19.70
N THR A 857 27.56 1.98 19.14
CA THR A 857 28.68 1.15 18.70
C THR A 857 30.00 1.59 19.32
N CYS A 858 30.92 0.63 19.44
CA CYS A 858 32.30 0.87 19.90
C CYS A 858 33.29 1.14 18.74
N ASN A 859 32.81 1.34 17.51
CA ASN A 859 33.60 1.57 16.29
C ASN A 859 34.76 0.57 16.06
N ARG A 860 34.60 -0.69 16.52
CA ARG A 860 35.56 -1.77 16.34
C ARG A 860 34.86 -3.09 16.05
N SER A 861 35.56 -4.00 15.37
CA SER A 861 35.12 -5.39 15.18
C SER A 861 35.66 -6.28 16.30
N ILE A 862 34.90 -7.34 16.60
CA ILE A 862 35.30 -8.46 17.47
C ILE A 862 35.92 -9.62 16.67
N THR A 863 36.03 -9.48 15.36
CA THR A 863 36.63 -10.48 14.47
C THR A 863 38.02 -10.04 14.04
N TRP A 864 39.04 -10.78 14.49
CA TRP A 864 40.42 -10.54 14.12
C TRP A 864 40.71 -10.97 12.68
N VAL A 865 41.47 -10.14 11.98
CA VAL A 865 41.98 -10.37 10.63
C VAL A 865 43.39 -9.78 10.51
N ASP A 866 44.26 -10.45 9.77
CA ASP A 866 45.63 -9.98 9.54
C ASP A 866 45.76 -9.24 8.21
N TRP A 867 46.11 -7.97 8.29
CA TRP A 867 46.38 -7.11 7.14
C TRP A 867 47.88 -6.82 6.94
N SER A 868 48.76 -7.38 7.78
CA SER A 868 50.21 -7.10 7.77
C SER A 868 50.90 -7.49 6.45
N ARG A 869 50.35 -8.48 5.73
CA ARG A 869 50.86 -8.94 4.43
C ARG A 869 50.53 -8.00 3.26
N GLY A 870 49.71 -6.97 3.48
CA GLY A 870 49.25 -6.03 2.46
C GLY A 870 48.28 -6.65 1.44
N GLY A 871 47.71 -5.79 0.59
CA GLY A 871 46.79 -6.18 -0.50
C GLY A 871 45.30 -5.91 -0.21
N SER A 872 44.45 -6.24 -1.19
CA SER A 872 43.00 -5.96 -1.15
C SER A 872 42.20 -6.92 -0.26
N HIS A 873 42.84 -7.94 0.31
CA HIS A 873 42.20 -8.95 1.17
C HIS A 873 43.13 -9.34 2.33
N PRO A 874 42.57 -9.70 3.51
CA PRO A 874 43.38 -10.12 4.64
C PRO A 874 44.03 -11.49 4.39
N ALA A 875 45.15 -11.72 5.08
CA ALA A 875 46.00 -12.89 4.91
C ALA A 875 45.25 -14.21 5.15
N LEU A 876 45.47 -15.19 4.26
CA LEU A 876 44.99 -16.56 4.43
C LEU A 876 45.95 -17.36 5.32
N PHE A 877 45.38 -18.02 6.32
CA PHE A 877 46.07 -18.98 7.19
C PHE A 877 45.83 -20.40 6.70
N VAL A 878 46.91 -21.16 6.57
CA VAL A 878 46.90 -22.57 6.21
C VAL A 878 47.46 -23.41 7.37
N ARG A 879 47.41 -24.74 7.26
CA ARG A 879 47.83 -25.69 8.31
C ARG A 879 49.10 -25.29 9.09
N LYS A 880 50.15 -24.85 8.41
CA LYS A 880 51.46 -24.51 9.01
C LYS A 880 51.45 -23.22 9.86
N ASP A 881 50.44 -22.38 9.68
CA ASP A 881 50.36 -21.08 10.36
C ASP A 881 49.66 -21.19 11.73
N VAL A 882 49.02 -22.34 12.03
CA VAL A 882 48.28 -22.56 13.27
C VAL A 882 49.16 -23.27 14.30
N SER A 883 49.42 -22.59 15.41
CA SER A 883 50.10 -23.10 16.60
C SER A 883 49.49 -22.51 17.88
N GLU A 884 49.74 -23.12 19.04
CA GLU A 884 49.31 -22.58 20.35
C GLU A 884 49.80 -21.15 20.55
N ALA A 885 51.10 -20.91 20.33
CA ALA A 885 51.70 -19.57 20.41
C ALA A 885 51.05 -18.55 19.46
N PHE A 886 50.63 -18.98 18.27
CA PHE A 886 49.90 -18.11 17.34
C PHE A 886 48.51 -17.74 17.87
N ILE A 887 47.78 -18.72 18.40
CA ILE A 887 46.45 -18.54 18.99
C ILE A 887 46.52 -17.68 20.26
N ASP A 888 47.51 -17.90 21.12
CA ASP A 888 47.70 -17.10 22.33
C ASP A 888 47.99 -15.63 21.99
N ARG A 889 48.85 -15.39 20.99
CA ARG A 889 49.16 -14.05 20.50
C ARG A 889 47.92 -13.29 20.01
N ILE A 890 47.00 -13.95 19.30
CA ILE A 890 45.77 -13.28 18.83
C ILE A 890 44.74 -13.06 19.95
N LYS A 891 44.76 -13.90 21.00
CA LYS A 891 43.88 -13.77 22.18
C LYS A 891 44.33 -12.66 23.12
N ASN A 892 45.63 -12.62 23.42
CA ASN A 892 46.19 -11.81 24.52
C ASN A 892 47.10 -10.66 24.05
N GLY A 893 47.32 -10.50 22.74
CA GLY A 893 48.24 -9.52 22.18
C GLY A 893 47.70 -8.09 22.05
N PHE A 894 46.46 -7.82 22.47
CA PHE A 894 45.80 -6.54 22.25
C PHE A 894 45.04 -6.06 23.50
N ASN A 895 45.07 -4.75 23.73
CA ASN A 895 44.23 -4.09 24.73
C ASN A 895 43.22 -3.17 24.03
N CYS A 896 42.00 -3.16 24.53
CA CYS A 896 40.91 -2.36 23.96
C CYS A 896 39.89 -2.01 25.04
N THR A 897 38.97 -1.12 24.70
CA THR A 897 37.89 -0.72 25.59
C THR A 897 36.71 -1.68 25.47
N TYR A 898 36.18 -2.11 26.61
CA TYR A 898 34.96 -2.89 26.76
C TYR A 898 34.18 -2.38 27.96
N ASN A 899 32.90 -2.01 27.77
CA ASN A 899 32.03 -1.45 28.81
C ASN A 899 32.69 -0.33 29.63
N ASP A 900 33.35 0.61 28.92
CA ASP A 900 34.05 1.77 29.50
C ASP A 900 35.32 1.45 30.32
N GLY A 901 35.75 0.18 30.36
CA GLY A 901 37.00 -0.27 30.98
C GLY A 901 38.02 -0.85 29.99
N MET A 902 39.28 -0.99 30.41
CA MET A 902 40.28 -1.72 29.62
C MET A 902 40.07 -3.23 29.74
N SER A 903 40.15 -3.93 28.62
CA SER A 903 40.07 -5.39 28.53
C SER A 903 41.18 -5.93 27.63
N SER A 904 41.70 -7.10 27.99
CA SER A 904 42.60 -7.89 27.14
C SER A 904 41.85 -8.72 26.09
N ILE A 905 40.52 -8.91 26.25
CA ILE A 905 39.69 -9.66 25.32
C ILE A 905 39.16 -8.71 24.25
N CYS A 906 39.92 -8.58 23.16
CA CYS A 906 39.56 -7.69 22.06
C CYS A 906 38.89 -8.39 20.89
N PHE A 907 39.30 -9.60 20.56
CA PHE A 907 38.72 -10.35 19.47
C PHE A 907 38.26 -11.69 19.99
N ILE A 908 36.99 -12.03 19.75
CA ILE A 908 36.43 -13.31 20.17
C ILE A 908 36.26 -14.28 19.00
N PHE A 909 36.42 -13.78 17.77
CA PHE A 909 36.49 -14.56 16.55
C PHE A 909 37.74 -14.20 15.74
N ALA A 910 38.19 -15.09 14.88
CA ALA A 910 39.21 -14.81 13.87
C ALA A 910 38.78 -15.35 12.51
N ARG A 911 39.26 -14.75 11.42
CA ARG A 911 38.85 -15.10 10.05
C ARG A 911 40.05 -15.37 9.14
N LYS A 912 39.77 -16.00 7.98
CA LYS A 912 40.69 -16.39 6.89
C LYS A 912 41.46 -17.68 7.19
N PHE A 913 40.83 -18.61 7.88
CA PHE A 913 41.37 -19.95 8.09
C PHE A 913 40.92 -20.88 6.96
N HIS A 914 41.89 -21.45 6.24
CA HIS A 914 41.65 -22.42 5.17
C HIS A 914 41.20 -23.77 5.76
N SER A 915 40.51 -24.61 4.99
CA SER A 915 40.05 -25.94 5.45
C SER A 915 41.17 -26.83 6.00
N SER A 916 42.40 -26.68 5.49
CA SER A 916 43.58 -27.40 5.98
C SER A 916 43.99 -27.07 7.42
N THR A 917 43.43 -26.02 8.01
CA THR A 917 43.64 -25.64 9.41
C THR A 917 42.78 -26.43 10.40
N LEU A 918 41.77 -27.19 9.94
CA LEU A 918 40.85 -27.90 10.84
C LEU A 918 41.59 -28.83 11.80
N GLU A 919 42.47 -29.69 11.29
CA GLU A 919 43.18 -30.67 12.13
C GLU A 919 44.06 -29.99 13.20
N PRO A 920 44.95 -29.02 12.90
CA PRO A 920 45.70 -28.34 13.95
C PRO A 920 44.79 -27.54 14.89
N LEU A 921 43.70 -26.93 14.42
CA LEU A 921 42.73 -26.26 15.29
C LEU A 921 42.04 -27.23 16.25
N LEU A 922 41.71 -28.44 15.82
CA LEU A 922 41.11 -29.47 16.67
C LEU A 922 42.09 -30.00 17.73
N LYS A 923 43.41 -29.98 17.45
CA LYS A 923 44.45 -30.32 18.44
C LYS A 923 44.55 -29.27 19.54
N VAL A 924 44.45 -27.98 19.18
CA VAL A 924 44.50 -26.86 20.14
C VAL A 924 43.10 -26.58 20.74
N ALA A 925 42.03 -27.17 20.21
CA ALA A 925 40.65 -26.93 20.63
C ALA A 925 40.39 -27.13 22.13
N PRO A 926 40.95 -28.14 22.83
CA PRO A 926 40.75 -28.30 24.27
C PRO A 926 41.21 -27.07 25.07
N GLU A 927 42.38 -26.52 24.74
CA GLU A 927 42.91 -25.30 25.34
C GLU A 927 42.14 -24.04 24.87
N LEU A 928 41.83 -23.97 23.58
CA LEU A 928 41.09 -22.86 22.95
C LEU A 928 39.67 -22.68 23.52
N LEU A 929 38.96 -23.81 23.68
CA LEU A 929 37.55 -23.88 24.06
C LEU A 929 37.35 -24.29 25.52
N GLY A 930 38.42 -24.43 26.31
CA GLY A 930 38.35 -24.82 27.72
C GLY A 930 37.62 -26.16 27.95
N LEU A 931 37.77 -27.10 27.01
CA LEU A 931 37.17 -28.43 27.13
C LEU A 931 38.14 -29.29 27.94
N THR A 932 37.69 -29.82 29.08
CA THR A 932 38.48 -30.79 29.87
C THR A 932 38.85 -31.98 28.99
N HIS A 933 40.13 -32.39 29.01
CA HIS A 933 40.58 -33.60 28.33
C HIS A 933 39.71 -34.78 28.75
N VAL A 934 38.83 -35.23 27.86
CA VAL A 934 38.28 -36.58 27.93
C VAL A 934 39.23 -37.40 27.08
N GLU A 935 40.07 -38.20 27.74
CA GLU A 935 40.83 -39.27 27.08
C GLU A 935 39.85 -40.15 26.30
N GLU A 936 40.23 -40.49 25.06
CA GLU A 936 39.40 -41.19 24.05
C GLU A 936 38.70 -42.46 24.55
#